data_AF-A0A8K0R541-F1
#
_entry.id   AF-A0A8K0R541-F1
#
_cell.length_a   1.000
_cell.length_b   1.000
_cell.length_c   1.000
_cell.angle_alpha   90.00
_cell.angle_beta   90.00
_cell.angle_gamma   90.00
#
_symmetry.space_group_name_H-M   'P 1'
#
loop_
_entity.id
_entity.type
_entity.pdbx_description
1 polymer ?
#
loop_
_entity_poly.entity_id
_entity_poly.type
_entity_poly.pdbx_seq_one_letter_code
_entity_poly.pdbx_strand_id
1 'polypeptide(L)'
;MMGPNDGLRESNVMTGDQMAYGEAKRPIRIAGCSGGVYDRKRAIHDMAKNEDVDVITGDWMSEANMTLRGSDKRENLSSGTLVGKAYEPYFLEELDPAIPWLARRGVKLAVNAGASDVQGLAQAVQVLVEKHGVDLKIAYVDGDDVTDAVLELYRKGEQFLSLPANKNIQDWDYEPLCAQCYLGGTGIAACFKAGADIVLCGRVADASVTVGAAMWWHGWERETHVQELAGALMIGHIIECSTYATGGYYSGFKDLGDLDTDMGYPIAAIDVQGNGVISMEKGKHGLVTPATISSQLLYEIQGDLYYNSDVTASIGDIKLEAVGKNEVKVSGVKGYPPPPTTKVGITAKGGWQAEFHFFLTGLDIEEKAKMIERQTKAAMGEHLGKFSCLNFTIAGKVPDDPKSQDEATVDLRIFAQSRDPDLLSASSIIDSDRGSFARFCIENLLQGYPGSTMAPDMRQAIGRPFFEYWVSLLPQSFVKEIAHLHDGRVLEIPSPSLTQEFPREQPDQPWTSSPVDLSTFGPTTRAPLGYITLGRSGDKSSNANLGLFVRHEDEWDWLRTLLSTETLRDLLGKDDAGRQIDRCEMPNIRAVHFLLKDHLDRGFNATSGYDSLGKNLCEYIRAKHVEIPDKFLDRGRI
;
A
#
# COMPACT_ATOMS: atom_id res chain seq x y z
N MET A 1 -73.71 -16.23 -51.49
CA MET A 1 -74.16 -17.03 -50.33
C MET A 1 -73.95 -16.16 -49.09
N MET A 2 -75.05 -15.91 -48.36
CA MET A 2 -75.20 -15.42 -46.97
C MET A 2 -74.17 -14.44 -46.36
N GLY A 3 -74.68 -13.33 -45.79
CA GLY A 3 -73.96 -12.47 -44.84
C GLY A 3 -73.93 -13.02 -43.40
N PRO A 4 -73.97 -12.15 -42.37
CA PRO A 4 -72.82 -11.73 -41.57
C PRO A 4 -72.96 -12.07 -40.07
N ASN A 5 -71.92 -11.88 -39.25
CA ASN A 5 -72.11 -11.60 -37.82
C ASN A 5 -70.94 -10.88 -37.12
N ASP A 6 -71.34 -9.78 -36.49
CA ASP A 6 -70.78 -8.89 -35.48
C ASP A 6 -69.77 -9.43 -34.44
N GLY A 7 -68.81 -8.57 -34.10
CA GLY A 7 -68.77 -7.90 -32.78
C GLY A 7 -68.06 -8.60 -31.62
N LEU A 8 -66.97 -8.00 -31.13
CA LEU A 8 -66.89 -7.37 -29.80
C LEU A 8 -65.51 -6.76 -29.55
N ARG A 9 -65.50 -5.48 -29.21
CA ARG A 9 -64.36 -4.76 -28.63
C ARG A 9 -64.30 -5.10 -27.14
N GLU A 10 -63.17 -5.57 -26.66
CA GLU A 10 -62.82 -5.47 -25.24
C GLU A 10 -61.53 -4.66 -25.08
N SER A 11 -61.69 -3.54 -24.41
CA SER A 11 -60.64 -2.67 -23.89
C SER A 11 -59.96 -3.36 -22.72
N ASN A 12 -58.71 -3.79 -22.88
CA ASN A 12 -57.86 -4.14 -21.74
C ASN A 12 -56.96 -2.97 -21.37
N VAL A 13 -57.31 -2.42 -20.21
CA VAL A 13 -56.54 -1.50 -19.39
C VAL A 13 -55.15 -2.09 -19.15
N MET A 14 -54.11 -1.39 -19.60
CA MET A 14 -52.72 -1.69 -19.26
C MET A 14 -52.55 -1.45 -17.77
N THR A 15 -52.47 -2.52 -16.98
CA THR A 15 -51.96 -2.48 -15.61
C THR A 15 -50.49 -2.12 -15.67
N GLY A 16 -50.13 -1.02 -15.01
CA GLY A 16 -48.75 -0.58 -14.87
C GLY A 16 -47.96 -1.58 -14.03
N ASP A 17 -47.14 -2.39 -14.71
CA ASP A 17 -46.01 -3.10 -14.10
C ASP A 17 -44.99 -3.55 -15.15
N GLN A 18 -44.72 -2.68 -16.13
CA GLN A 18 -43.61 -2.80 -17.06
C GLN A 18 -42.97 -1.42 -17.28
N MET A 19 -42.43 -0.83 -16.21
CA MET A 19 -41.43 0.23 -16.37
C MET A 19 -40.07 -0.41 -16.68
N ALA A 20 -39.66 -0.28 -17.95
CA ALA A 20 -38.30 -0.18 -18.44
C ALA A 20 -37.20 -0.94 -17.66
N TYR A 21 -36.99 -2.22 -17.98
CA TYR A 21 -35.64 -2.79 -17.92
C TYR A 21 -34.82 -2.17 -19.05
N GLY A 22 -34.08 -1.10 -18.76
CA GLY A 22 -33.00 -0.65 -19.64
C GLY A 22 -32.00 -1.79 -19.85
N GLU A 23 -31.44 -1.91 -21.05
CA GLU A 23 -30.39 -2.90 -21.34
C GLU A 23 -29.30 -2.85 -20.26
N ALA A 24 -29.01 -3.99 -19.63
CA ALA A 24 -27.99 -4.07 -18.59
C ALA A 24 -26.64 -3.59 -19.18
N LYS A 25 -26.05 -2.55 -18.57
CA LYS A 25 -24.75 -2.03 -19.00
C LYS A 25 -23.71 -3.15 -18.93
N ARG A 26 -22.85 -3.24 -19.95
CA ARG A 26 -21.69 -4.15 -19.92
C ARG A 26 -20.77 -3.80 -18.74
N PRO A 27 -19.92 -4.74 -18.28
CA PRO A 27 -18.89 -4.45 -17.30
C PRO A 27 -18.01 -3.26 -17.70
N ILE A 28 -17.62 -2.44 -16.72
CA ILE A 28 -16.59 -1.40 -16.90
C ILE A 28 -15.22 -2.06 -16.94
N ARG A 29 -14.34 -1.63 -17.83
CA ARG A 29 -12.96 -2.12 -17.94
C ARG A 29 -12.00 -1.07 -17.39
N ILE A 30 -11.34 -1.37 -16.28
CA ILE A 30 -10.47 -0.46 -15.54
C ILE A 30 -9.06 -1.02 -15.50
N ALA A 31 -8.06 -0.25 -15.95
CA ALA A 31 -6.65 -0.63 -15.86
C ALA A 31 -5.94 0.12 -14.74
N GLY A 32 -5.28 -0.60 -13.83
CA GLY A 32 -4.43 -0.01 -12.80
C GLY A 32 -2.99 0.13 -13.30
N CYS A 33 -2.50 1.36 -13.47
CA CYS A 33 -1.27 1.66 -14.20
C CYS A 33 -0.10 2.14 -13.33
N SER A 34 -0.31 2.36 -12.04
CA SER A 34 0.74 2.84 -11.13
C SER A 34 0.40 2.48 -9.69
N GLY A 35 1.39 1.98 -8.95
CA GLY A 35 1.44 1.99 -7.49
C GLY A 35 2.51 2.94 -6.94
N GLY A 36 3.14 3.77 -7.78
CA GLY A 36 4.04 4.84 -7.36
C GLY A 36 5.01 5.31 -8.44
N VAL A 37 5.90 6.23 -8.07
CA VAL A 37 6.89 6.87 -8.97
C VAL A 37 7.93 5.93 -9.59
N TYR A 38 7.94 4.66 -9.19
CA TYR A 38 8.87 3.64 -9.66
C TYR A 38 8.35 2.90 -10.90
N ASP A 39 7.09 3.12 -11.26
CA ASP A 39 6.43 2.40 -12.32
C ASP A 39 6.92 2.76 -13.73
N ARG A 40 6.56 1.87 -14.66
CA ARG A 40 6.89 2.02 -16.07
C ARG A 40 6.28 3.32 -16.59
N LYS A 41 7.15 4.30 -16.89
CA LYS A 41 6.79 5.63 -17.42
C LYS A 41 5.75 5.66 -18.54
N ARG A 42 5.67 4.59 -19.35
CA ARG A 42 4.76 4.49 -20.51
C ARG A 42 3.44 3.75 -20.20
N ALA A 43 3.18 3.31 -18.97
CA ALA A 43 2.02 2.49 -18.63
C ALA A 43 0.68 3.12 -19.07
N ILE A 44 0.42 4.39 -18.72
CA ILE A 44 -0.81 5.10 -19.11
C ILE A 44 -0.91 5.20 -20.65
N HIS A 45 0.20 5.53 -21.31
CA HIS A 45 0.26 5.60 -22.78
C HIS A 45 -0.05 4.24 -23.42
N ASP A 46 0.55 3.16 -22.93
CA ASP A 46 0.43 1.82 -23.51
C ASP A 46 -0.99 1.26 -23.32
N MET A 47 -1.59 1.44 -22.14
CA MET A 47 -3.01 1.09 -21.93
C MET A 47 -3.93 1.90 -22.83
N ALA A 48 -3.78 3.23 -22.82
CA ALA A 48 -4.62 4.12 -23.61
C ALA A 48 -4.50 3.80 -25.11
N LYS A 49 -3.32 3.39 -25.58
CA LYS A 49 -3.08 3.08 -27.00
C LYS A 49 -3.53 1.68 -27.41
N ASN A 50 -3.22 0.66 -26.61
CA ASN A 50 -3.26 -0.74 -27.05
C ASN A 50 -4.44 -1.53 -26.46
N GLU A 51 -4.91 -1.17 -25.27
CA GLU A 51 -5.89 -1.98 -24.54
C GLU A 51 -7.31 -1.47 -24.69
N ASP A 52 -8.28 -2.39 -24.63
CA ASP A 52 -9.70 -2.03 -24.58
C ASP A 52 -10.07 -1.74 -23.13
N VAL A 53 -10.05 -0.46 -22.74
CA VAL A 53 -10.29 0.01 -21.37
C VAL A 53 -11.16 1.26 -21.40
N ASP A 54 -12.04 1.40 -20.42
CA ASP A 54 -12.91 2.57 -20.26
C ASP A 54 -12.22 3.65 -19.41
N VAL A 55 -11.52 3.19 -18.36
CA VAL A 55 -10.87 4.05 -17.38
C VAL A 55 -9.48 3.51 -17.06
N ILE A 56 -8.50 4.40 -17.01
CA ILE A 56 -7.19 4.14 -16.44
C ILE A 56 -7.15 4.74 -15.03
N THR A 57 -6.61 4.00 -14.08
CA THR A 57 -6.41 4.44 -12.71
C THR A 57 -4.94 4.31 -12.30
N GLY A 58 -4.55 4.99 -11.23
CA GLY A 58 -3.23 4.82 -10.64
C GLY A 58 -3.05 5.59 -9.34
N ASP A 59 -2.08 5.13 -8.55
CA ASP A 59 -1.69 5.65 -7.25
C ASP A 59 -0.25 6.20 -7.28
N TRP A 60 -0.05 7.37 -6.69
CA TRP A 60 1.25 8.03 -6.45
C TRP A 60 1.39 8.52 -5.00
N MET A 61 0.47 8.18 -4.11
CA MET A 61 0.33 8.77 -2.78
C MET A 61 0.47 7.76 -1.64
N SER A 62 1.69 7.26 -1.43
CA SER A 62 2.00 6.54 -0.19
C SER A 62 2.03 7.47 1.03
N GLU A 63 2.03 6.88 2.23
CA GLU A 63 2.27 7.60 3.48
C GLU A 63 3.62 8.36 3.47
N ALA A 64 4.62 7.85 2.74
CA ALA A 64 5.90 8.54 2.53
C ALA A 64 5.75 9.80 1.66
N ASN A 65 4.94 9.74 0.60
CA ASN A 65 4.68 10.90 -0.23
C ASN A 65 3.90 11.96 0.55
N MET A 66 2.93 11.55 1.38
CA MET A 66 2.13 12.45 2.21
C MET A 66 2.98 13.30 3.16
N THR A 67 3.92 12.69 3.87
CA THR A 67 4.77 13.41 4.83
C THR A 67 5.67 14.42 4.13
N LEU A 68 6.28 14.04 3.00
CA LEU A 68 7.15 14.91 2.22
C LEU A 68 6.38 16.07 1.59
N ARG A 69 5.35 15.80 0.79
CA ARG A 69 4.60 16.82 0.04
C ARG A 69 3.79 17.74 0.95
N GLY A 70 3.24 17.21 2.04
CA GLY A 70 2.55 18.00 3.05
C GLY A 70 3.49 18.96 3.77
N SER A 71 4.70 18.49 4.10
CA SER A 71 5.73 19.33 4.72
C SER A 71 6.23 20.41 3.76
N ASP A 72 6.51 20.07 2.50
CA ASP A 72 6.89 21.03 1.45
C ASP A 72 5.85 22.15 1.34
N LYS A 73 4.55 21.81 1.28
CA LYS A 73 3.46 22.80 1.21
C LYS A 73 3.48 23.76 2.41
N ARG A 74 3.64 23.25 3.63
CA ARG A 74 3.66 24.09 4.85
C ARG A 74 4.91 24.96 4.93
N GLU A 75 6.07 24.42 4.57
CA GLU A 75 7.32 25.18 4.54
C GLU A 75 7.29 26.28 3.46
N ASN A 76 6.73 26.00 2.29
CA ASN A 76 6.53 26.99 1.22
C ASN A 76 5.64 28.15 1.66
N LEU A 77 4.51 27.85 2.33
CA LEU A 77 3.62 28.88 2.89
C LEU A 77 4.35 29.76 3.93
N SER A 78 5.28 29.19 4.68
CA SER A 78 6.03 29.91 5.72
C SER A 78 7.25 30.69 5.22
N SER A 79 7.95 30.18 4.20
CA SER A 79 9.25 30.68 3.76
C SER A 79 9.19 31.52 2.48
N GLY A 80 8.06 31.51 1.75
CA GLY A 80 7.88 32.22 0.49
C GLY A 80 8.85 31.81 -0.63
N THR A 81 9.59 30.72 -0.44
CA THR A 81 10.63 30.23 -1.35
C THR A 81 10.15 28.91 -1.94
N LEU A 82 10.25 28.72 -3.26
CA LEU A 82 9.82 27.50 -3.96
C LEU A 82 10.69 26.29 -3.57
N VAL A 83 10.32 25.57 -2.51
CA VAL A 83 10.82 24.22 -2.24
C VAL A 83 9.83 23.22 -2.84
N GLY A 84 10.10 22.80 -4.07
CA GLY A 84 9.37 21.72 -4.75
C GLY A 84 7.91 22.02 -5.14
N LYS A 85 7.37 21.20 -6.04
CA LYS A 85 5.92 21.14 -6.32
C LYS A 85 5.28 20.21 -5.30
N ALA A 86 4.17 20.60 -4.69
CA ALA A 86 3.47 19.80 -3.67
C ALA A 86 2.52 18.73 -4.27
N TYR A 87 2.62 18.49 -5.58
CA TYR A 87 2.04 17.38 -6.34
C TYR A 87 3.15 16.48 -6.91
N GLU A 88 2.81 15.32 -7.48
CA GLU A 88 3.82 14.41 -8.06
C GLU A 88 4.25 14.84 -9.48
N PRO A 89 5.47 15.37 -9.68
CA PRO A 89 5.92 15.81 -11.00
C PRO A 89 6.11 14.67 -12.00
N TYR A 90 6.49 13.46 -11.55
CA TYR A 90 6.74 12.33 -12.45
C TYR A 90 5.50 11.94 -13.25
N PHE A 91 4.31 12.04 -12.64
CA PHE A 91 3.02 11.78 -13.30
C PHE A 91 2.83 12.62 -14.58
N LEU A 92 3.30 13.87 -14.61
CA LEU A 92 3.22 14.70 -15.82
C LEU A 92 4.02 14.10 -16.98
N GLU A 93 5.15 13.46 -16.69
CA GLU A 93 5.97 12.80 -17.70
C GLU A 93 5.34 11.50 -18.23
N GLU A 94 4.51 10.85 -17.41
CA GLU A 94 3.75 9.64 -17.78
C GLU A 94 2.49 10.00 -18.58
N LEU A 95 1.82 11.09 -18.20
CA LEU A 95 0.61 11.58 -18.86
C LEU A 95 0.87 12.23 -20.22
N ASP A 96 1.94 13.04 -20.34
CA ASP A 96 2.27 13.78 -21.57
C ASP A 96 2.16 12.91 -22.85
N PRO A 97 2.79 11.72 -22.93
CA PRO A 97 2.62 10.88 -24.12
C PRO A 97 1.24 10.22 -24.27
N ALA A 98 0.47 10.06 -23.19
CA ALA A 98 -0.82 9.38 -23.21
C ALA A 98 -1.97 10.27 -23.72
N ILE A 99 -1.88 11.59 -23.54
CA ILE A 99 -2.93 12.57 -23.86
C ILE A 99 -3.55 12.36 -25.27
N PRO A 100 -2.77 12.21 -26.37
CA PRO A 100 -3.36 12.01 -27.69
C PRO A 100 -4.21 10.74 -27.80
N TRP A 101 -3.88 9.70 -27.06
CA TRP A 101 -4.60 8.42 -27.07
C TRP A 101 -5.84 8.45 -26.20
N LEU A 102 -5.77 9.08 -25.02
CA LEU A 102 -6.93 9.33 -24.17
C LEU A 102 -8.01 10.08 -24.97
N ALA A 103 -7.64 11.18 -25.64
CA ALA A 103 -8.55 11.96 -26.49
C ALA A 103 -9.09 11.16 -27.68
N ARG A 104 -8.22 10.49 -28.43
CA ARG A 104 -8.62 9.76 -29.64
C ARG A 104 -9.60 8.62 -29.36
N ARG A 105 -9.45 7.94 -28.22
CA ARG A 105 -10.22 6.74 -27.87
C ARG A 105 -11.31 6.99 -26.83
N GLY A 106 -11.37 8.18 -26.24
CA GLY A 106 -12.33 8.52 -25.19
C GLY A 106 -12.09 7.76 -23.88
N VAL A 107 -10.84 7.37 -23.62
CA VAL A 107 -10.45 6.67 -22.39
C VAL A 107 -10.33 7.70 -21.27
N LYS A 108 -10.96 7.40 -20.13
CA LYS A 108 -10.96 8.26 -18.94
C LYS A 108 -9.74 7.99 -18.06
N LEU A 109 -9.38 8.95 -17.21
CA LEU A 109 -8.27 8.83 -16.26
C LEU A 109 -8.69 9.32 -14.87
N ALA A 110 -8.44 8.55 -13.81
CA ALA A 110 -8.59 8.98 -12.42
C ALA A 110 -7.34 8.61 -11.60
N VAL A 111 -6.69 9.61 -10.99
CA VAL A 111 -5.43 9.41 -10.26
C VAL A 111 -5.34 10.29 -9.03
N ASN A 112 -4.54 9.90 -8.04
CA ASN A 112 -4.30 10.66 -6.81
C ASN A 112 -2.93 11.39 -6.79
N ALA A 113 -2.36 11.67 -7.97
CA ALA A 113 -1.07 12.32 -8.13
C ALA A 113 -1.02 13.80 -7.69
N GLY A 114 -2.17 14.39 -7.29
CA GLY A 114 -2.24 15.76 -6.80
C GLY A 114 -1.53 15.96 -5.47
N ALA A 115 -1.32 14.88 -4.72
CA ALA A 115 -0.70 14.89 -3.40
C ALA A 115 -1.28 15.96 -2.47
N SER A 116 -0.53 17.02 -2.13
CA SER A 116 -1.01 18.13 -1.30
C SER A 116 -1.38 19.39 -2.09
N ASP A 117 -1.26 19.38 -3.42
CA ASP A 117 -1.60 20.49 -4.32
C ASP A 117 -2.25 19.99 -5.62
N VAL A 118 -3.46 19.43 -5.48
CA VAL A 118 -4.24 18.91 -6.62
C VAL A 118 -4.64 20.00 -7.61
N GLN A 119 -4.88 21.23 -7.14
CA GLN A 119 -5.20 22.36 -8.00
C GLN A 119 -4.01 22.74 -8.89
N GLY A 120 -2.80 22.83 -8.32
CA GLY A 120 -1.58 23.07 -9.07
C GLY A 120 -1.29 21.98 -10.10
N LEU A 121 -1.61 20.72 -9.78
CA LEU A 121 -1.53 19.64 -10.76
C LEU A 121 -2.54 19.82 -11.89
N ALA A 122 -3.80 20.15 -11.60
CA ALA A 122 -4.83 20.36 -12.61
C ALA A 122 -4.43 21.46 -13.61
N GLN A 123 -3.84 22.56 -13.13
CA GLN A 123 -3.30 23.61 -13.98
C GLN A 123 -2.15 23.12 -14.86
N ALA A 124 -1.24 22.30 -14.31
CA ALA A 124 -0.14 21.73 -15.09
C ALA A 124 -0.61 20.75 -16.16
N VAL A 125 -1.64 19.95 -15.87
CA VAL A 125 -2.26 19.03 -16.84
C VAL A 125 -2.99 19.81 -17.93
N GLN A 126 -3.66 20.92 -17.60
CA GLN A 126 -4.30 21.79 -18.58
C GLN A 126 -3.30 22.30 -19.63
N VAL A 127 -2.10 22.72 -19.19
CA VAL A 127 -1.01 23.12 -20.10
C VAL A 127 -0.57 21.97 -21.02
N LEU A 128 -0.50 20.74 -20.52
CA LEU A 128 -0.17 19.58 -21.35
C LEU A 128 -1.28 19.26 -22.37
N VAL A 129 -2.54 19.34 -21.96
CA VAL A 129 -3.69 19.13 -22.86
C VAL A 129 -3.68 20.15 -24.00
N GLU A 130 -3.46 21.43 -23.68
CA GLU A 130 -3.33 22.51 -24.67
C GLU A 130 -2.14 22.31 -25.62
N LYS A 131 -0.99 21.87 -25.09
CA LYS A 131 0.21 21.53 -25.89
C LYS A 131 -0.07 20.49 -26.96
N HIS A 132 -0.94 19.52 -26.69
CA HIS A 132 -1.33 18.48 -27.66
C HIS A 132 -2.50 18.90 -28.58
N GLY A 133 -3.13 20.05 -28.33
CA GLY A 133 -4.22 20.57 -29.16
C GLY A 133 -5.48 19.70 -29.10
N VAL A 134 -5.77 19.09 -27.96
CA VAL A 134 -6.97 18.26 -27.73
C VAL A 134 -7.91 18.92 -26.70
N ASP A 135 -9.18 18.54 -26.71
CA ASP A 135 -10.23 19.07 -25.82
C ASP A 135 -10.58 18.06 -24.72
N LEU A 136 -9.59 17.72 -23.88
CA LEU A 136 -9.81 16.87 -22.71
C LEU A 136 -10.25 17.72 -21.52
N LYS A 137 -11.36 17.34 -20.89
CA LYS A 137 -11.94 18.04 -19.74
C LYS A 137 -11.29 17.57 -18.45
N ILE A 138 -10.72 18.50 -17.70
CA ILE A 138 -10.02 18.22 -16.45
C ILE A 138 -10.89 18.66 -15.27
N ALA A 139 -11.07 17.77 -14.30
CA ALA A 139 -11.69 18.05 -13.03
C ALA A 139 -10.79 17.56 -11.89
N TYR A 140 -11.01 18.05 -10.68
CA TYR A 140 -10.25 17.58 -9.52
C TYR A 140 -11.06 17.53 -8.23
N VAL A 141 -10.64 16.67 -7.31
CA VAL A 141 -11.23 16.49 -5.98
C VAL A 141 -10.25 16.97 -4.92
N ASP A 142 -10.74 17.88 -4.07
CA ASP A 142 -10.04 18.50 -2.94
C ASP A 142 -10.81 18.20 -1.62
N GLY A 143 -10.20 18.51 -0.48
CA GLY A 143 -10.77 18.31 0.85
C GLY A 143 -10.02 17.30 1.72
N ASP A 144 -8.97 16.69 1.19
CA ASP A 144 -8.14 15.73 1.91
C ASP A 144 -7.19 16.41 2.91
N ASP A 145 -6.69 17.61 2.58
CA ASP A 145 -5.88 18.44 3.48
C ASP A 145 -6.75 19.02 4.62
N VAL A 146 -6.82 18.28 5.72
CA VAL A 146 -7.57 18.62 6.93
C VAL A 146 -6.67 19.27 7.98
N THR A 147 -5.50 19.77 7.59
CA THR A 147 -4.47 20.21 8.53
C THR A 147 -4.99 21.24 9.53
N ASP A 148 -5.63 22.31 9.05
CA ASP A 148 -6.04 23.40 9.95
C ASP A 148 -7.13 22.96 10.93
N ALA A 149 -8.05 22.09 10.50
CA ALA A 149 -9.06 21.49 11.37
C ALA A 149 -8.42 20.58 12.43
N VAL A 150 -7.47 19.73 12.04
CA VAL A 150 -6.76 18.84 12.97
C VAL A 150 -5.93 19.64 13.97
N LEU A 151 -5.20 20.68 13.54
CA LEU A 151 -4.41 21.52 14.45
C LEU A 151 -5.29 22.30 15.43
N GLU A 152 -6.46 22.77 15.00
CA GLU A 152 -7.42 23.40 15.89
C GLU A 152 -7.94 22.42 16.95
N LEU A 153 -8.33 21.21 16.55
CA LEU A 153 -8.81 20.15 17.44
C LEU A 153 -7.71 19.69 18.42
N TYR A 154 -6.49 19.48 17.92
CA TYR A 154 -5.34 19.13 18.74
C TYR A 154 -5.06 20.17 19.84
N ARG A 155 -5.09 21.47 19.51
CA ARG A 155 -4.91 22.55 20.50
C ARG A 155 -6.04 22.63 21.52
N LYS A 156 -7.25 22.16 21.18
CA LYS A 156 -8.39 22.04 22.11
C LYS A 156 -8.31 20.79 22.99
N GLY A 157 -7.33 19.93 22.78
CA GLY A 157 -7.16 18.68 23.54
C GLY A 157 -8.02 17.52 23.02
N GLU A 158 -8.51 17.59 21.77
CA GLU A 158 -9.19 16.47 21.14
C GLU A 158 -8.29 15.23 21.09
N GLN A 159 -8.87 14.05 21.26
CA GLN A 159 -8.11 12.81 21.29
C GLN A 159 -7.92 12.27 19.87
N PHE A 160 -6.68 12.06 19.47
CA PHE A 160 -6.33 11.33 18.25
C PHE A 160 -5.57 10.07 18.62
N LEU A 161 -6.31 8.97 18.82
CA LEU A 161 -5.71 7.70 19.24
C LEU A 161 -5.01 6.99 18.08
N SER A 162 -3.71 6.73 18.23
CA SER A 162 -2.89 6.00 17.26
C SER A 162 -3.48 4.63 16.94
N LEU A 163 -3.76 4.35 15.66
CA LEU A 163 -4.27 3.05 15.22
C LEU A 163 -3.31 1.89 15.55
N PRO A 164 -1.98 2.00 15.33
CA PRO A 164 -1.04 0.96 15.75
C PRO A 164 -0.86 0.81 17.26
N ALA A 165 -0.70 1.92 17.99
CA ALA A 165 -0.15 1.89 19.36
C ALA A 165 -1.20 2.11 20.45
N ASN A 166 -2.43 2.52 20.10
CA ASN A 166 -3.49 2.89 21.03
C ASN A 166 -3.07 3.92 22.09
N LYS A 167 -2.19 4.84 21.72
CA LYS A 167 -1.75 5.98 22.52
C LYS A 167 -2.44 7.25 22.04
N ASN A 168 -2.52 8.27 22.90
CA ASN A 168 -3.04 9.57 22.48
C ASN A 168 -1.92 10.40 21.83
N ILE A 169 -2.27 11.25 20.86
CA ILE A 169 -1.31 12.12 20.18
C ILE A 169 -0.59 13.07 21.14
N GLN A 170 -1.20 13.38 22.28
CA GLN A 170 -0.56 14.17 23.34
C GLN A 170 0.65 13.48 23.98
N ASP A 171 0.80 12.16 23.77
CA ASP A 171 1.94 11.35 24.23
C ASP A 171 3.00 11.16 23.12
N TRP A 172 2.89 11.86 21.96
CA TRP A 172 3.73 11.60 20.77
C TRP A 172 5.13 12.24 20.82
N ASP A 173 5.43 13.14 21.75
CA ASP A 173 6.70 13.91 21.83
C ASP A 173 7.04 14.78 20.60
N TYR A 174 6.11 14.91 19.64
CA TYR A 174 6.26 15.71 18.43
C TYR A 174 5.07 16.65 18.22
N GLU A 175 5.34 17.81 17.62
CA GLU A 175 4.30 18.79 17.27
C GLU A 175 3.76 18.48 15.86
N PRO A 176 2.43 18.30 15.70
CA PRO A 176 1.81 18.12 14.40
C PRO A 176 2.10 19.28 13.42
N LEU A 177 2.45 18.94 12.18
CA LEU A 177 2.79 19.89 11.10
C LEU A 177 1.71 19.97 10.02
N CYS A 178 1.34 18.81 9.46
CA CYS A 178 0.30 18.66 8.45
C CYS A 178 -0.54 17.42 8.69
N ALA A 179 -1.76 17.41 8.18
CA ALA A 179 -2.64 16.25 8.26
C ALA A 179 -3.47 16.10 6.98
N GLN A 180 -3.51 14.88 6.47
CA GLN A 180 -4.31 14.55 5.29
C GLN A 180 -5.16 13.31 5.58
N CYS A 181 -6.43 13.39 5.23
CA CYS A 181 -7.38 12.31 5.37
C CYS A 181 -7.56 11.54 4.06
N TYR A 182 -8.14 10.35 4.15
CA TYR A 182 -8.32 9.46 3.01
C TYR A 182 -9.74 9.67 2.47
N LEU A 183 -9.87 10.34 1.33
CA LEU A 183 -11.18 10.54 0.70
C LEU A 183 -11.69 9.28 -0.03
N GLY A 184 -12.99 9.28 -0.31
CA GLY A 184 -13.69 8.27 -1.11
C GLY A 184 -13.60 8.51 -2.62
N GLY A 185 -14.29 7.68 -3.40
CA GLY A 185 -14.52 7.80 -4.84
C GLY A 185 -15.78 8.58 -5.20
N THR A 186 -16.60 9.03 -4.24
CA THR A 186 -17.84 9.77 -4.53
C THR A 186 -17.58 11.06 -5.32
N GLY A 187 -16.58 11.88 -4.94
CA GLY A 187 -16.18 13.06 -5.71
C GLY A 187 -15.68 12.74 -7.11
N ILE A 188 -14.97 11.61 -7.29
CA ILE A 188 -14.49 11.14 -8.59
C ILE A 188 -15.67 10.80 -9.51
N ALA A 189 -16.66 10.08 -8.98
CA ALA A 189 -17.87 9.74 -9.72
C ALA A 189 -18.66 11.00 -10.14
N ALA A 190 -18.74 12.00 -9.27
CA ALA A 190 -19.38 13.28 -9.57
C ALA A 190 -18.67 14.03 -10.71
N CYS A 191 -17.33 14.07 -10.70
CA CYS A 191 -16.54 14.67 -11.76
C CYS A 191 -16.76 13.97 -13.12
N PHE A 192 -16.73 12.64 -13.17
CA PHE A 192 -17.02 11.90 -14.40
C PHE A 192 -18.47 12.07 -14.87
N LYS A 193 -19.44 12.10 -13.95
CA LYS A 193 -20.86 12.37 -14.25
C LYS A 193 -21.05 13.76 -14.86
N ALA A 194 -20.25 14.74 -14.47
CA ALA A 194 -20.23 16.09 -15.04
C ALA A 194 -19.52 16.17 -16.41
N GLY A 195 -18.95 15.06 -16.89
CA GLY A 195 -18.33 14.94 -18.21
C GLY A 195 -16.83 15.15 -18.24
N ALA A 196 -16.13 15.07 -17.11
CA ALA A 196 -14.66 15.08 -17.09
C ALA A 196 -14.08 13.89 -17.88
N ASP A 197 -12.90 14.09 -18.46
CA ASP A 197 -12.07 13.06 -19.06
C ASP A 197 -10.93 12.64 -18.14
N ILE A 198 -10.36 13.61 -17.42
CA ILE A 198 -9.30 13.42 -16.44
C ILE A 198 -9.80 13.93 -15.08
N VAL A 199 -9.71 13.09 -14.06
CA VAL A 199 -10.00 13.44 -12.66
C VAL A 199 -8.74 13.28 -11.83
N LEU A 200 -8.34 14.37 -11.18
CA LEU A 200 -7.15 14.41 -10.33
C LEU A 200 -7.59 14.53 -8.87
N CYS A 201 -6.93 13.81 -7.98
CA CYS A 201 -7.22 13.85 -6.55
C CYS A 201 -5.96 14.23 -5.75
N GLY A 202 -6.16 14.83 -4.58
CA GLY A 202 -5.19 14.75 -3.48
C GLY A 202 -5.19 13.34 -2.89
N ARG A 203 -5.18 13.19 -1.56
CA ARG A 203 -5.29 11.89 -0.92
C ARG A 203 -6.73 11.34 -0.96
N VAL A 204 -6.93 10.35 -1.83
CA VAL A 204 -8.01 9.35 -1.71
C VAL A 204 -7.43 8.03 -1.21
N ALA A 205 -8.26 7.16 -0.62
CA ALA A 205 -7.84 5.77 -0.43
C ALA A 205 -7.53 5.14 -1.79
N ASP A 206 -6.53 4.27 -1.83
CA ASP A 206 -5.88 3.81 -3.07
C ASP A 206 -6.91 3.21 -4.05
N ALA A 207 -7.82 2.36 -3.56
CA ALA A 207 -8.87 1.73 -4.36
C ALA A 207 -10.01 2.70 -4.76
N SER A 208 -10.12 3.87 -4.13
CA SER A 208 -11.23 4.81 -4.36
C SER A 208 -11.27 5.35 -5.78
N VAL A 209 -10.13 5.42 -6.50
CA VAL A 209 -10.13 5.79 -7.92
C VAL A 209 -10.88 4.76 -8.78
N THR A 210 -10.77 3.48 -8.42
CA THR A 210 -11.51 2.38 -9.06
C THR A 210 -12.98 2.39 -8.65
N VAL A 211 -13.26 2.61 -7.35
CA VAL A 211 -14.64 2.73 -6.84
C VAL A 211 -15.38 3.88 -7.53
N GLY A 212 -14.79 5.07 -7.60
CA GLY A 212 -15.41 6.24 -8.24
C GLY A 212 -15.65 6.05 -9.74
N ALA A 213 -14.74 5.37 -10.44
CA ALA A 213 -14.94 4.98 -11.84
C ALA A 213 -16.12 4.01 -12.02
N ALA A 214 -16.21 2.97 -11.19
CA ALA A 214 -17.29 2.00 -11.24
C ALA A 214 -18.65 2.61 -10.86
N MET A 215 -18.67 3.50 -9.86
CA MET A 215 -19.84 4.30 -9.48
C MET A 215 -20.39 5.10 -10.65
N TRP A 216 -19.53 5.85 -11.34
CA TRP A 216 -19.93 6.62 -12.51
C TRP A 216 -20.51 5.74 -13.62
N TRP A 217 -19.82 4.65 -13.95
CA TRP A 217 -20.21 3.79 -15.07
C TRP A 217 -21.56 3.11 -14.84
N HIS A 218 -21.74 2.49 -13.68
CA HIS A 218 -22.96 1.75 -13.36
C HIS A 218 -24.08 2.65 -12.83
N GLY A 219 -23.76 3.88 -12.42
CA GLY A 219 -24.70 4.80 -11.79
C GLY A 219 -24.99 4.44 -10.33
N TRP A 220 -24.05 3.79 -9.66
CA TRP A 220 -24.19 3.43 -8.25
C TRP A 220 -24.11 4.66 -7.36
N GLU A 221 -24.91 4.63 -6.31
CA GLU A 221 -24.94 5.64 -5.26
C GLU A 221 -24.47 5.02 -3.95
N ARG A 222 -23.73 5.81 -3.15
CA ARG A 222 -23.05 5.37 -1.93
C ARG A 222 -23.98 4.67 -0.93
N GLU A 223 -25.17 5.22 -0.74
CA GLU A 223 -26.12 4.76 0.28
C GLU A 223 -26.99 3.57 -0.16
N THR A 224 -27.15 3.34 -1.47
CA THR A 224 -28.09 2.34 -2.00
C THR A 224 -27.42 1.13 -2.65
N HIS A 225 -26.12 1.21 -2.95
CA HIS A 225 -25.35 0.17 -3.66
C HIS A 225 -24.14 -0.31 -2.85
N VAL A 226 -24.29 -0.38 -1.52
CA VAL A 226 -23.23 -0.78 -0.57
C VAL A 226 -22.58 -2.12 -0.95
N GLN A 227 -23.36 -3.07 -1.46
CA GLN A 227 -22.87 -4.39 -1.84
C GLN A 227 -21.94 -4.33 -3.06
N GLU A 228 -22.32 -3.58 -4.09
CA GLU A 228 -21.58 -3.40 -5.34
C GLU A 228 -20.29 -2.60 -5.10
N LEU A 229 -20.37 -1.55 -4.26
CA LEU A 229 -19.21 -0.73 -3.89
C LEU A 229 -18.16 -1.53 -3.14
N ALA A 230 -18.56 -2.44 -2.25
CA ALA A 230 -17.63 -3.32 -1.56
C ALA A 230 -16.88 -4.24 -2.54
N GLY A 231 -17.58 -4.77 -3.55
CA GLY A 231 -16.96 -5.53 -4.63
C GLY A 231 -15.94 -4.69 -5.42
N ALA A 232 -16.33 -3.48 -5.82
CA ALA A 232 -15.45 -2.54 -6.51
C ALA A 232 -14.23 -2.11 -5.66
N LEU A 233 -14.40 -1.96 -4.34
CA LEU A 233 -13.32 -1.67 -3.40
C LEU A 233 -12.27 -2.77 -3.43
N MET A 234 -12.68 -4.04 -3.28
CA MET A 234 -11.72 -5.14 -3.27
C MET A 234 -11.10 -5.42 -4.65
N ILE A 235 -11.85 -5.20 -5.73
CA ILE A 235 -11.28 -5.27 -7.08
C ILE A 235 -10.28 -4.12 -7.31
N GLY A 236 -10.58 -2.93 -6.81
CA GLY A 236 -9.67 -1.78 -6.81
C GLY A 236 -8.36 -2.10 -6.09
N HIS A 237 -8.44 -2.63 -4.87
CA HIS A 237 -7.30 -3.11 -4.07
C HIS A 237 -6.42 -4.10 -4.84
N ILE A 238 -7.04 -5.00 -5.62
CA ILE A 238 -6.31 -5.96 -6.44
C ILE A 238 -5.54 -5.30 -7.59
N ILE A 239 -6.06 -4.23 -8.20
CA ILE A 239 -5.44 -3.65 -9.40
C ILE A 239 -4.60 -2.39 -9.15
N GLU A 240 -4.62 -1.81 -7.96
CA GLU A 240 -3.98 -0.51 -7.69
C GLU A 240 -2.44 -0.57 -7.61
N CYS A 241 -1.85 -1.62 -7.01
CA CYS A 241 -0.41 -1.68 -6.76
C CYS A 241 0.40 -2.22 -7.95
N SER A 242 0.35 -1.54 -9.10
CA SER A 242 1.17 -1.88 -10.26
C SER A 242 0.96 -3.33 -10.73
N THR A 243 2.03 -4.07 -10.97
CA THR A 243 2.07 -5.43 -11.52
C THR A 243 1.90 -6.51 -10.43
N TYR A 244 1.51 -6.16 -9.20
CA TYR A 244 1.43 -7.16 -8.12
C TYR A 244 0.39 -8.25 -8.42
N ALA A 245 -0.79 -7.90 -8.92
CA ALA A 245 -1.80 -8.87 -9.36
C ALA A 245 -1.35 -9.74 -10.56
N THR A 246 -0.34 -9.29 -11.30
CA THR A 246 0.20 -9.97 -12.49
C THR A 246 1.53 -10.68 -12.22
N GLY A 247 1.96 -10.79 -10.95
CA GLY A 247 3.14 -11.57 -10.53
C GLY A 247 4.25 -10.76 -9.85
N GLY A 248 4.14 -9.43 -9.79
CA GLY A 248 5.06 -8.59 -9.03
C GLY A 248 5.01 -8.94 -7.54
N TYR A 249 6.18 -9.13 -6.91
CA TYR A 249 6.31 -9.56 -5.51
C TYR A 249 5.52 -10.84 -5.13
N TYR A 250 5.19 -11.67 -6.11
CA TYR A 250 4.58 -12.96 -5.88
C TYR A 250 5.62 -13.94 -5.31
N SER A 251 5.32 -14.51 -4.16
CA SER A 251 6.15 -15.51 -3.45
C SER A 251 6.46 -16.77 -4.27
N GLY A 252 5.62 -17.09 -5.25
CA GLY A 252 5.81 -18.16 -6.23
C GLY A 252 6.44 -17.69 -7.54
N PHE A 253 7.26 -16.63 -7.53
CA PHE A 253 7.80 -15.98 -8.72
C PHE A 253 8.42 -16.91 -9.77
N LYS A 254 8.93 -18.10 -9.38
CA LYS A 254 9.47 -19.09 -10.32
C LYS A 254 8.43 -19.58 -11.34
N ASP A 255 7.15 -19.49 -11.01
CA ASP A 255 6.05 -19.79 -11.94
C ASP A 255 6.10 -18.90 -13.19
N LEU A 256 6.66 -17.69 -13.08
CA LEU A 256 6.82 -16.75 -14.21
C LEU A 256 7.75 -17.32 -15.31
N GLY A 257 8.75 -18.13 -14.95
CA GLY A 257 9.79 -18.56 -15.89
C GLY A 257 10.45 -17.36 -16.58
N ASP A 258 10.47 -17.35 -17.91
CA ASP A 258 11.02 -16.24 -18.72
C ASP A 258 10.02 -15.06 -18.91
N LEU A 259 8.85 -15.11 -18.26
CA LEU A 259 7.81 -14.07 -18.32
C LEU A 259 7.96 -13.06 -17.18
N ASP A 260 9.15 -12.49 -16.97
CA ASP A 260 9.43 -11.54 -15.88
C ASP A 260 10.05 -10.19 -16.30
N THR A 261 10.48 -10.04 -17.56
CA THR A 261 11.20 -8.82 -18.00
C THR A 261 10.32 -7.63 -18.43
N ASP A 262 9.09 -7.84 -18.87
CA ASP A 262 8.17 -6.78 -19.34
C ASP A 262 6.75 -7.03 -18.81
N MET A 263 6.64 -6.99 -17.48
CA MET A 263 5.40 -7.31 -16.76
C MET A 263 4.24 -6.43 -17.20
N GLY A 264 3.10 -7.05 -17.50
CA GLY A 264 1.86 -6.38 -17.87
C GLY A 264 1.10 -5.88 -16.66
N TYR A 265 0.39 -4.77 -16.81
CA TYR A 265 -0.45 -4.22 -15.74
C TYR A 265 -1.83 -4.90 -15.69
N PRO A 266 -2.48 -4.97 -14.52
CA PRO A 266 -3.78 -5.62 -14.37
C PRO A 266 -4.92 -4.78 -14.97
N ILE A 267 -5.93 -5.48 -15.49
CA ILE A 267 -7.17 -4.90 -16.02
C ILE A 267 -8.35 -5.63 -15.41
N ALA A 268 -9.23 -4.92 -14.71
CA ALA A 268 -10.46 -5.46 -14.15
C ALA A 268 -11.66 -5.16 -15.05
N ALA A 269 -12.51 -6.16 -15.29
CA ALA A 269 -13.86 -5.98 -15.83
C ALA A 269 -14.87 -6.12 -14.68
N ILE A 270 -15.49 -5.03 -14.23
CA ILE A 270 -16.43 -5.02 -13.08
C ILE A 270 -17.88 -4.94 -13.56
N ASP A 271 -18.68 -5.94 -13.21
CA ASP A 271 -20.08 -6.03 -13.59
C ASP A 271 -21.01 -5.18 -12.70
N VAL A 272 -22.30 -5.13 -13.06
CA VAL A 272 -23.32 -4.33 -12.36
C VAL A 272 -23.60 -4.81 -10.93
N GLN A 273 -23.14 -6.01 -10.56
CA GLN A 273 -23.30 -6.59 -9.21
C GLN A 273 -22.04 -6.42 -8.35
N GLY A 274 -21.01 -5.74 -8.87
CA GLY A 274 -19.73 -5.53 -8.19
C GLY A 274 -18.81 -6.76 -8.21
N ASN A 275 -19.13 -7.82 -8.96
CA ASN A 275 -18.16 -8.88 -9.22
C ASN A 275 -17.22 -8.45 -10.36
N GLY A 276 -16.07 -9.09 -10.48
CA GLY A 276 -15.17 -8.77 -11.58
C GLY A 276 -14.30 -9.89 -12.06
N VAL A 277 -13.73 -9.70 -13.26
CA VAL A 277 -12.70 -10.56 -13.82
C VAL A 277 -11.42 -9.74 -13.97
N ILE A 278 -10.37 -10.18 -13.30
CA ILE A 278 -9.03 -9.62 -13.42
C ILE A 278 -8.32 -10.31 -14.58
N SER A 279 -7.75 -9.50 -15.45
CA SER A 279 -6.91 -9.87 -16.59
C SER A 279 -5.67 -8.98 -16.59
N MET A 280 -4.90 -8.97 -17.67
CA MET A 280 -3.68 -8.18 -17.79
C MET A 280 -3.48 -7.66 -19.21
N GLU A 281 -2.58 -6.68 -19.34
CA GLU A 281 -2.09 -6.16 -20.62
C GLU A 281 -1.68 -7.27 -21.58
N LYS A 282 -2.13 -7.16 -22.85
CA LYS A 282 -1.89 -8.16 -23.88
C LYS A 282 -0.46 -8.08 -24.40
N GLY A 283 0.10 -9.26 -24.71
CA GLY A 283 1.45 -9.36 -25.27
C GLY A 283 2.57 -9.02 -24.29
N LYS A 284 2.24 -8.90 -22.99
CA LYS A 284 3.18 -8.66 -21.91
C LYS A 284 3.46 -9.91 -21.09
N HIS A 285 4.54 -9.85 -20.33
CA HIS A 285 4.96 -10.87 -19.39
C HIS A 285 4.11 -10.80 -18.11
N GLY A 286 4.15 -11.84 -17.28
CA GLY A 286 3.34 -11.95 -16.07
C GLY A 286 2.29 -13.07 -16.12
N LEU A 287 1.63 -13.24 -14.98
CA LEU A 287 0.64 -14.29 -14.72
C LEU A 287 -0.53 -13.74 -13.91
N VAL A 288 -1.75 -14.08 -14.31
CA VAL A 288 -2.96 -13.81 -13.52
C VAL A 288 -3.59 -15.15 -13.15
N THR A 289 -3.42 -15.55 -11.89
CA THR A 289 -3.91 -16.82 -11.34
C THR A 289 -4.52 -16.58 -9.96
N PRO A 290 -5.33 -17.50 -9.41
CA PRO A 290 -5.83 -17.36 -8.05
C PRO A 290 -4.70 -17.10 -7.04
N ALA A 291 -3.49 -17.64 -7.25
CA ALA A 291 -2.35 -17.43 -6.36
C ALA A 291 -1.77 -16.01 -6.45
N THR A 292 -1.63 -15.42 -7.64
CA THR A 292 -1.16 -14.04 -7.78
C THR A 292 -2.19 -13.04 -7.25
N ILE A 293 -3.47 -13.31 -7.47
CA ILE A 293 -4.56 -12.50 -6.92
C ILE A 293 -4.67 -12.65 -5.40
N SER A 294 -4.52 -13.86 -4.83
CA SER A 294 -4.43 -14.05 -3.37
C SER A 294 -3.24 -13.30 -2.78
N SER A 295 -2.09 -13.35 -3.43
CA SER A 295 -0.89 -12.61 -3.00
C SER A 295 -1.17 -11.12 -2.88
N GLN A 296 -1.74 -10.49 -3.93
CA GLN A 296 -2.07 -9.07 -3.88
C GLN A 296 -3.22 -8.76 -2.92
N LEU A 297 -4.25 -9.60 -2.86
CA LEU A 297 -5.38 -9.41 -1.94
C LEU A 297 -4.94 -9.36 -0.48
N LEU A 298 -3.97 -10.21 -0.09
CA LEU A 298 -3.44 -10.30 1.27
C LEU A 298 -2.45 -9.18 1.62
N TYR A 299 -2.03 -8.37 0.64
CA TYR A 299 -1.22 -7.17 0.87
C TYR A 299 -2.10 -6.08 1.50
N GLU A 300 -1.56 -5.35 2.48
CA GLU A 300 -2.16 -4.14 3.07
C GLU A 300 -3.53 -4.25 3.74
N ILE A 301 -4.01 -5.47 3.96
CA ILE A 301 -5.23 -5.71 4.74
C ILE A 301 -4.92 -5.84 6.24
N GLN A 302 -5.93 -5.55 7.07
CA GLN A 302 -5.81 -5.57 8.53
C GLN A 302 -6.59 -6.72 9.19
N GLY A 303 -7.34 -7.48 8.40
CA GLY A 303 -8.24 -8.52 8.88
C GLY A 303 -9.35 -8.77 7.86
N ASP A 304 -10.49 -9.29 8.34
CA ASP A 304 -11.63 -9.67 7.49
C ASP A 304 -12.43 -8.47 6.98
N LEU A 305 -12.32 -7.32 7.64
CA LEU A 305 -12.97 -6.07 7.24
C LEU A 305 -11.96 -5.09 6.64
N TYR A 306 -12.29 -4.57 5.46
CA TYR A 306 -11.58 -3.48 4.79
C TYR A 306 -12.41 -2.20 4.91
N TYR A 307 -11.91 -1.23 5.67
CA TYR A 307 -12.57 0.05 5.89
C TYR A 307 -12.19 1.08 4.81
N ASN A 308 -13.19 1.68 4.17
CA ASN A 308 -13.04 2.79 3.23
C ASN A 308 -14.10 3.88 3.54
N SER A 309 -13.85 5.11 3.08
CA SER A 309 -14.70 6.27 3.35
C SER A 309 -16.10 6.16 2.74
N ASP A 310 -16.28 5.42 1.64
CA ASP A 310 -17.59 5.21 1.01
C ASP A 310 -18.27 3.91 1.42
N VAL A 311 -17.51 2.88 1.79
CA VAL A 311 -18.04 1.53 2.06
C VAL A 311 -17.09 0.73 2.96
N THR A 312 -17.60 -0.25 3.69
CA THR A 312 -16.78 -1.29 4.33
C THR A 312 -17.00 -2.61 3.59
N ALA A 313 -15.91 -3.26 3.17
CA ALA A 313 -15.96 -4.59 2.56
C ALA A 313 -15.59 -5.68 3.57
N SER A 314 -16.27 -6.82 3.52
CA SER A 314 -15.85 -8.04 4.20
C SER A 314 -15.37 -9.08 3.20
N ILE A 315 -14.18 -9.62 3.46
CA ILE A 315 -13.48 -10.54 2.57
C ILE A 315 -13.49 -12.00 3.05
N GLY A 316 -14.16 -12.31 4.16
CA GLY A 316 -14.22 -13.68 4.70
C GLY A 316 -14.81 -14.70 3.71
N ASP A 317 -15.74 -14.26 2.86
CA ASP A 317 -16.40 -15.08 1.84
C ASP A 317 -15.85 -14.88 0.41
N ILE A 318 -14.73 -14.17 0.25
CA ILE A 318 -14.15 -13.87 -1.07
C ILE A 318 -13.72 -15.16 -1.80
N LYS A 319 -14.03 -15.24 -3.09
CA LYS A 319 -13.72 -16.39 -3.95
C LYS A 319 -12.93 -15.94 -5.16
N LEU A 320 -11.91 -16.72 -5.49
CA LEU A 320 -11.03 -16.53 -6.64
C LEU A 320 -11.11 -17.76 -7.54
N GLU A 321 -11.63 -17.59 -8.75
CA GLU A 321 -11.85 -18.68 -9.70
C GLU A 321 -11.10 -18.39 -11.01
N ALA A 322 -10.25 -19.31 -11.47
CA ALA A 322 -9.65 -19.20 -12.79
C ALA A 322 -10.72 -19.47 -13.86
N VAL A 323 -11.02 -18.48 -14.69
CA VAL A 323 -12.07 -18.54 -15.72
C VAL A 323 -11.51 -18.54 -17.15
N GLY A 324 -10.20 -18.35 -17.28
CA GLY A 324 -9.49 -18.35 -18.55
C GLY A 324 -7.98 -18.26 -18.34
N LYS A 325 -7.22 -18.25 -19.44
CA LYS A 325 -5.77 -18.02 -19.37
C LYS A 325 -5.53 -16.57 -18.96
N ASN A 326 -4.84 -16.38 -17.84
CA ASN A 326 -4.63 -15.05 -17.23
C ASN A 326 -5.95 -14.31 -16.95
N GLU A 327 -6.99 -15.04 -16.54
CA GLU A 327 -8.28 -14.47 -16.17
C GLU A 327 -8.79 -15.10 -14.87
N VAL A 328 -8.99 -14.28 -13.84
CA VAL A 328 -9.48 -14.71 -12.52
C VAL A 328 -10.72 -13.92 -12.16
N LYS A 329 -11.82 -14.63 -11.90
CA LYS A 329 -13.04 -14.06 -11.37
C LYS A 329 -12.93 -13.86 -9.86
N VAL A 330 -13.30 -12.68 -9.41
CA VAL A 330 -13.38 -12.25 -8.00
C VAL A 330 -14.85 -12.04 -7.66
N SER A 331 -15.31 -12.68 -6.59
CA SER A 331 -16.70 -12.59 -6.11
C SER A 331 -16.80 -12.90 -4.61
N GLY A 332 -17.99 -12.80 -4.02
CA GLY A 332 -18.23 -13.21 -2.62
C GLY A 332 -17.85 -12.16 -1.56
N VAL A 333 -17.42 -10.97 -1.98
CA VAL A 333 -17.24 -9.83 -1.08
C VAL A 333 -18.60 -9.38 -0.56
N LYS A 334 -18.71 -9.08 0.74
CA LYS A 334 -19.95 -8.56 1.34
C LYS A 334 -19.80 -7.08 1.72
N GLY A 335 -20.79 -6.27 1.39
CA GLY A 335 -20.78 -4.83 1.71
C GLY A 335 -21.48 -4.49 3.03
N TYR A 336 -20.91 -3.49 3.72
CA TYR A 336 -21.51 -2.80 4.86
C TYR A 336 -21.35 -1.28 4.68
N PRO A 337 -22.20 -0.46 5.33
CA PRO A 337 -22.01 0.98 5.35
C PRO A 337 -20.59 1.38 5.79
N PRO A 338 -20.09 2.54 5.33
CA PRO A 338 -18.79 3.05 5.77
C PRO A 338 -18.79 3.36 7.27
N PRO A 339 -17.61 3.42 7.91
CA PRO A 339 -17.50 3.95 9.26
C PRO A 339 -17.90 5.44 9.30
N PRO A 340 -18.37 5.97 10.45
CA PRO A 340 -18.60 7.42 10.61
C PRO A 340 -17.32 8.25 10.60
N THR A 341 -16.16 7.59 10.52
CA THR A 341 -14.82 8.20 10.49
C THR A 341 -14.07 7.80 9.23
N THR A 342 -13.07 8.59 8.87
CA THR A 342 -12.05 8.24 7.87
C THR A 342 -10.66 8.23 8.52
N LYS A 343 -9.72 7.52 7.90
CA LYS A 343 -8.31 7.55 8.29
C LYS A 343 -7.74 8.95 8.06
N VAL A 344 -6.97 9.44 9.03
CA VAL A 344 -6.16 10.65 8.92
C VAL A 344 -4.71 10.34 9.27
N GLY A 345 -3.80 10.73 8.39
CA GLY A 345 -2.37 10.73 8.65
C GLY A 345 -1.92 12.10 9.10
N ILE A 346 -1.31 12.18 10.27
CA ILE A 346 -0.78 13.41 10.86
C ILE A 346 0.74 13.30 10.83
N THR A 347 1.40 14.29 10.25
CA THR A 347 2.85 14.32 10.07
C THR A 347 3.49 15.26 11.08
N ALA A 348 4.65 14.91 11.60
CA ALA A 348 5.50 15.80 12.36
C ALA A 348 6.97 15.71 11.91
N LYS A 349 7.79 16.71 12.26
CA LYS A 349 9.24 16.66 12.01
C LYS A 349 9.91 15.79 13.06
N GLY A 350 10.57 14.71 12.64
CA GLY A 350 11.30 13.82 13.55
C GLY A 350 12.68 14.36 13.91
N GLY A 351 13.43 14.77 12.90
CA GLY A 351 14.80 15.25 13.05
C GLY A 351 15.62 14.91 11.81
N TRP A 352 16.87 14.54 12.01
CA TRP A 352 17.81 14.16 10.96
C TRP A 352 18.27 12.72 11.16
N GLN A 353 18.49 12.01 10.05
CA GLN A 353 18.97 10.65 10.06
C GLN A 353 20.12 10.44 9.07
N ALA A 354 21.06 9.57 9.43
CA ALA A 354 22.25 9.25 8.65
C ALA A 354 22.71 7.81 8.91
N GLU A 355 23.51 7.27 8.00
CA GLU A 355 24.00 5.90 8.05
C GLU A 355 25.48 5.83 7.67
N PHE A 356 26.22 4.93 8.31
CA PHE A 356 27.63 4.68 8.04
C PHE A 356 27.89 3.18 7.97
N HIS A 357 28.73 2.74 7.04
CA HIS A 357 28.92 1.32 6.73
C HIS A 357 30.38 0.89 6.87
N PHE A 358 30.60 -0.22 7.58
CA PHE A 358 31.85 -0.96 7.65
C PHE A 358 31.69 -2.34 7.01
N PHE A 359 32.68 -2.78 6.23
CA PHE A 359 32.70 -4.12 5.63
C PHE A 359 33.57 -5.05 6.47
N LEU A 360 32.93 -5.95 7.22
CA LEU A 360 33.60 -6.90 8.11
C LEU A 360 33.89 -8.19 7.35
N THR A 361 35.17 -8.56 7.22
CA THR A 361 35.57 -9.76 6.47
C THR A 361 36.17 -10.85 7.36
N GLY A 362 35.82 -12.10 7.12
CA GLY A 362 36.47 -13.29 7.68
C GLY A 362 35.90 -13.75 9.03
N LEU A 363 36.79 -14.16 9.93
CA LEU A 363 36.43 -14.69 11.25
C LEU A 363 35.99 -13.59 12.23
N ASP A 364 35.36 -13.98 13.34
CA ASP A 364 35.09 -13.13 14.51
C ASP A 364 34.26 -11.86 14.17
N ILE A 365 33.29 -12.00 13.25
CA ILE A 365 32.46 -10.90 12.76
C ILE A 365 31.77 -10.17 13.91
N GLU A 366 31.19 -10.92 14.85
CA GLU A 366 30.49 -10.38 16.01
C GLU A 366 31.42 -9.61 16.95
N GLU A 367 32.65 -10.10 17.17
CA GLU A 367 33.66 -9.43 17.98
C GLU A 367 34.16 -8.14 17.32
N LYS A 368 34.37 -8.16 16.01
CA LYS A 368 34.75 -6.98 15.20
C LYS A 368 33.67 -5.91 15.27
N ALA A 369 32.39 -6.29 15.11
CA ALA A 369 31.27 -5.37 15.24
C ALA A 369 31.19 -4.75 16.65
N LYS A 370 31.30 -5.58 17.71
CA LYS A 370 31.35 -5.09 19.10
C LYS A 370 32.52 -4.14 19.35
N MET A 371 33.67 -4.35 18.70
CA MET A 371 34.82 -3.45 18.81
C MET A 371 34.51 -2.08 18.20
N ILE A 372 33.97 -2.04 16.97
CA ILE A 372 33.54 -0.80 16.32
C ILE A 372 32.47 -0.09 17.15
N GLU A 373 31.46 -0.81 17.63
CA GLU A 373 30.41 -0.24 18.47
C GLU A 373 30.98 0.45 19.72
N ARG A 374 31.88 -0.23 20.44
CA ARG A 374 32.53 0.35 21.63
C ARG A 374 33.36 1.60 21.28
N GLN A 375 34.15 1.53 20.21
CA GLN A 375 35.02 2.62 19.79
C GLN A 375 34.21 3.85 19.33
N THR A 376 33.18 3.64 18.51
CA THR A 376 32.30 4.72 18.04
C THR A 376 31.57 5.39 19.20
N LYS A 377 31.02 4.62 20.14
CA LYS A 377 30.38 5.17 21.35
C LYS A 377 31.36 5.93 22.24
N ALA A 378 32.61 5.45 22.36
CA ALA A 378 33.65 6.16 23.11
C ALA A 378 34.06 7.48 22.44
N ALA A 379 34.20 7.49 21.10
CA ALA A 379 34.51 8.69 20.34
C ALA A 379 33.40 9.75 20.42
N MET A 380 32.14 9.33 20.47
CA MET A 380 30.99 10.23 20.67
C MET A 380 31.02 10.95 22.02
N GLY A 381 31.57 10.34 23.08
CA GLY A 381 31.67 10.95 24.41
C GLY A 381 30.34 11.54 24.90
N GLU A 382 30.36 12.81 25.30
CA GLU A 382 29.16 13.53 25.79
C GLU A 382 28.08 13.71 24.71
N HIS A 383 28.43 13.60 23.42
CA HIS A 383 27.46 13.70 22.32
C HIS A 383 26.56 12.48 22.19
N LEU A 384 26.91 11.34 22.82
CA LEU A 384 26.13 10.10 22.73
C LEU A 384 24.66 10.32 23.13
N GLY A 385 24.39 11.14 24.16
CA GLY A 385 23.04 11.46 24.63
C GLY A 385 22.23 12.36 23.69
N LYS A 386 22.83 12.89 22.62
CA LYS A 386 22.15 13.71 21.61
C LYS A 386 21.57 12.90 20.45
N PHE A 387 21.88 11.60 20.38
CA PHE A 387 21.30 10.71 19.38
C PHE A 387 20.02 10.09 19.94
N SER A 388 18.88 10.34 19.29
CA SER A 388 17.60 9.72 19.65
C SER A 388 17.52 8.26 19.20
N CYS A 389 18.31 7.88 18.20
CA CYS A 389 18.52 6.49 17.78
C CYS A 389 19.99 6.31 17.40
N LEU A 390 20.60 5.21 17.84
CA LEU A 390 21.92 4.77 17.38
C LEU A 390 21.92 3.23 17.35
N ASN A 391 21.85 2.65 16.15
CA ASN A 391 21.72 1.21 15.96
C ASN A 391 22.91 0.65 15.17
N PHE A 392 23.40 -0.53 15.58
CA PHE A 392 24.50 -1.24 14.94
C PHE A 392 23.97 -2.60 14.46
N THR A 393 23.91 -2.81 13.14
CA THR A 393 23.30 -3.99 12.53
C THR A 393 24.28 -4.68 11.59
N ILE A 394 24.48 -5.98 11.79
CA ILE A 394 25.23 -6.84 10.87
C ILE A 394 24.24 -7.43 9.86
N ALA A 395 24.46 -7.20 8.57
CA ALA A 395 23.69 -7.80 7.49
C ALA A 395 24.47 -8.96 6.85
N GLY A 396 23.93 -10.17 7.01
CA GLY A 396 24.49 -11.40 6.46
C GLY A 396 25.29 -12.23 7.46
N LYS A 397 25.85 -13.34 6.98
CA LYS A 397 26.71 -14.25 7.72
C LYS A 397 27.75 -14.83 6.78
N VAL A 398 29.00 -14.94 7.25
CA VAL A 398 30.07 -15.63 6.51
C VAL A 398 29.81 -17.14 6.52
N PRO A 399 29.77 -17.81 5.35
CA PRO A 399 29.63 -19.26 5.27
C PRO A 399 30.92 -19.96 5.74
N ASP A 400 30.82 -21.26 6.01
CA ASP A 400 32.00 -22.10 6.27
C ASP A 400 32.85 -22.20 4.99
N ASP A 401 34.15 -21.89 5.09
CA ASP A 401 35.14 -21.91 3.99
C ASP A 401 34.69 -21.13 2.73
N PRO A 402 34.61 -19.79 2.80
CA PRO A 402 34.13 -18.94 1.70
C PRO A 402 35.05 -19.02 0.49
N LYS A 403 34.46 -19.06 -0.72
CA LYS A 403 35.21 -19.23 -1.98
C LYS A 403 35.72 -17.93 -2.57
N SER A 404 35.33 -16.80 -2.00
CA SER A 404 35.76 -15.47 -2.40
C SER A 404 35.83 -14.55 -1.19
N GLN A 405 36.51 -13.41 -1.35
CA GLN A 405 36.50 -12.37 -0.34
C GLN A 405 35.09 -11.78 -0.15
N ASP A 406 34.31 -11.67 -1.23
CA ASP A 406 32.94 -11.13 -1.17
C ASP A 406 32.02 -12.03 -0.34
N GLU A 407 32.09 -13.36 -0.52
CA GLU A 407 31.38 -14.32 0.35
C GLU A 407 31.82 -14.26 1.81
N ALA A 408 33.09 -13.88 2.05
CA ALA A 408 33.65 -13.73 3.39
C ALA A 408 33.32 -12.38 4.04
N THR A 409 32.58 -11.49 3.38
CA THR A 409 32.35 -10.11 3.82
C THR A 409 30.89 -9.87 4.15
N VAL A 410 30.64 -9.23 5.29
CA VAL A 410 29.30 -8.76 5.71
C VAL A 410 29.31 -7.26 5.95
N ASP A 411 28.13 -6.64 5.86
CA ASP A 411 27.97 -5.21 6.11
C ASP A 411 27.61 -4.95 7.58
N LEU A 412 28.35 -4.08 8.25
CA LEU A 412 28.00 -3.48 9.53
C LEU A 412 27.48 -2.06 9.27
N ARG A 413 26.16 -1.91 9.33
CA ARG A 413 25.47 -0.62 9.27
C ARG A 413 25.38 0.00 10.65
N ILE A 414 25.81 1.25 10.75
CA ILE A 414 25.60 2.14 11.89
C ILE A 414 24.54 3.15 11.45
N PHE A 415 23.38 3.12 12.06
CA PHE A 415 22.27 4.04 11.79
C PHE A 415 22.11 5.03 12.93
N ALA A 416 21.95 6.31 12.64
CA ALA A 416 21.83 7.36 13.64
C ALA A 416 20.66 8.31 13.33
N GLN A 417 19.95 8.73 14.38
CA GLN A 417 19.00 9.83 14.33
C GLN A 417 19.32 10.86 15.42
N SER A 418 19.17 12.14 15.12
CA SER A 418 19.32 13.24 16.06
C SER A 418 18.44 14.44 15.71
N ARG A 419 18.05 15.22 16.71
CA ARG A 419 17.40 16.52 16.53
C ARG A 419 18.41 17.66 16.32
N ASP A 420 19.70 17.39 16.54
CA ASP A 420 20.81 18.31 16.33
C ASP A 420 21.36 18.13 14.89
N PRO A 421 21.00 18.99 13.92
CA PRO A 421 21.45 18.85 12.53
C PRO A 421 22.97 18.93 12.38
N ASP A 422 23.66 19.64 13.27
CA ASP A 422 25.10 19.87 13.14
C ASP A 422 25.90 18.57 13.34
N LEU A 423 25.38 17.64 14.14
CA LEU A 423 25.98 16.32 14.36
C LEU A 423 25.96 15.43 13.12
N LEU A 424 25.02 15.67 12.19
CA LEU A 424 24.87 14.87 10.96
C LEU A 424 25.25 15.68 9.70
N SER A 425 25.73 16.91 9.84
CA SER A 425 26.06 17.77 8.70
C SER A 425 27.31 17.32 7.94
N ALA A 426 27.30 17.53 6.63
CA ALA A 426 28.46 17.33 5.76
C ALA A 426 29.67 18.20 6.15
N SER A 427 29.42 19.43 6.64
CA SER A 427 30.49 20.36 7.05
C SER A 427 31.30 19.82 8.22
N SER A 428 30.67 19.01 9.07
CA SER A 428 31.26 18.46 10.29
C SER A 428 32.07 17.17 10.03
N ILE A 429 32.10 16.67 8.79
CA ILE A 429 32.94 15.52 8.40
C ILE A 429 34.44 15.90 8.47
N ILE A 430 34.76 17.15 8.14
CA ILE A 430 36.14 17.66 8.03
C ILE A 430 36.63 18.27 9.35
N ASP A 431 35.74 18.88 10.13
CA ASP A 431 36.07 19.59 11.36
C ASP A 431 35.93 18.68 12.60
N SER A 432 37.05 18.13 13.08
CA SER A 432 37.09 17.17 14.21
C SER A 432 36.65 17.76 15.54
N ASP A 433 36.79 19.08 15.73
CA ASP A 433 36.66 19.71 17.05
C ASP A 433 35.20 19.94 17.45
N ARG A 434 34.26 19.82 16.51
CA ARG A 434 32.82 20.03 16.74
C ARG A 434 32.04 18.75 17.05
N GLY A 435 32.64 17.59 16.78
CA GLY A 435 31.98 16.28 16.88
C GLY A 435 30.93 16.05 15.79
N SER A 436 31.02 14.93 15.07
CA SER A 436 30.01 14.55 14.07
C SER A 436 29.91 13.04 13.94
N PHE A 437 28.72 12.55 13.61
CA PHE A 437 28.43 11.12 13.44
C PHE A 437 29.42 10.44 12.48
N ALA A 438 29.61 11.02 11.30
CA ALA A 438 30.55 10.50 10.31
C ALA A 438 31.98 10.48 10.86
N ARG A 439 32.42 11.57 11.52
CA ARG A 439 33.77 11.66 12.06
C ARG A 439 34.01 10.64 13.19
N PHE A 440 33.05 10.49 14.10
CA PHE A 440 33.10 9.50 15.18
C PHE A 440 33.23 8.07 14.65
N CYS A 441 32.65 7.78 13.48
CA CYS A 441 32.84 6.49 12.81
C CYS A 441 34.23 6.39 12.16
N ILE A 442 34.65 7.41 11.40
CA ILE A 442 35.91 7.42 10.62
C ILE A 442 37.15 7.34 11.50
N GLU A 443 37.17 8.00 12.66
CA GLU A 443 38.34 8.04 13.55
C GLU A 443 38.77 6.65 14.02
N ASN A 444 37.86 5.68 13.99
CA ASN A 444 38.13 4.31 14.38
C ASN A 444 38.75 3.47 13.27
N LEU A 445 38.87 3.98 12.03
CA LEU A 445 39.31 3.17 10.89
C LEU A 445 40.71 2.58 11.09
N LEU A 446 41.71 3.41 11.40
CA LEU A 446 43.12 2.98 11.52
C LEU A 446 43.46 2.31 12.86
N GLN A 447 42.58 2.44 13.87
CA GLN A 447 42.70 1.77 15.17
C GLN A 447 41.68 0.63 15.34
N GLY A 448 40.97 0.28 14.26
CA GLY A 448 39.82 -0.61 14.27
C GLY A 448 40.19 -2.07 14.26
N TYR A 449 39.24 -2.90 13.84
CA TYR A 449 39.45 -4.34 13.71
C TYR A 449 40.45 -4.70 12.60
N PRO A 450 41.03 -5.92 12.62
CA PRO A 450 41.89 -6.40 11.53
C PRO A 450 41.15 -6.39 10.19
N GLY A 451 41.68 -5.65 9.21
CA GLY A 451 41.05 -5.49 7.89
C GLY A 451 40.00 -4.37 7.82
N SER A 452 39.99 -3.44 8.79
CA SER A 452 39.05 -2.31 8.87
C SER A 452 38.84 -1.60 7.52
N THR A 453 37.66 -1.80 6.95
CA THR A 453 37.26 -1.23 5.66
C THR A 453 35.89 -0.56 5.81
N MET A 454 35.75 0.65 5.29
CA MET A 454 34.49 1.42 5.29
C MET A 454 33.98 1.62 3.86
N ALA A 455 32.69 1.91 3.72
CA ALA A 455 32.14 2.32 2.43
C ALA A 455 32.80 3.64 1.95
N PRO A 456 33.23 3.73 0.68
CA PRO A 456 33.89 4.93 0.16
C PRO A 456 32.93 6.09 -0.14
N ASP A 457 31.65 5.81 -0.38
CA ASP A 457 30.61 6.83 -0.59
C ASP A 457 30.02 7.27 0.76
N MET A 458 30.39 8.48 1.20
CA MET A 458 29.96 9.03 2.49
C MET A 458 28.65 9.82 2.43
N ARG A 459 27.95 9.86 1.29
CA ARG A 459 26.69 10.62 1.18
C ARG A 459 25.62 10.12 2.13
N GLN A 460 25.63 8.84 2.48
CA GLN A 460 24.69 8.28 3.45
C GLN A 460 24.97 8.75 4.90
N ALA A 461 26.20 9.16 5.19
CA ALA A 461 26.58 9.68 6.51
C ALA A 461 26.22 11.17 6.68
N ILE A 462 25.71 11.81 5.62
CA ILE A 462 25.16 13.17 5.65
C ILE A 462 23.69 13.06 6.03
N GLY A 463 23.31 13.78 7.08
CA GLY A 463 21.96 13.84 7.60
C GLY A 463 20.96 14.27 6.53
N ARG A 464 19.86 13.53 6.43
CA ARG A 464 18.64 13.96 5.75
C ARG A 464 17.51 14.14 6.76
N PRO A 465 16.57 15.08 6.55
CA PRO A 465 15.40 15.17 7.41
C PRO A 465 14.58 13.89 7.30
N PHE A 466 13.95 13.51 8.41
CA PHE A 466 12.94 12.46 8.44
C PHE A 466 11.69 12.94 9.16
N PHE A 467 10.58 12.29 8.86
CA PHE A 467 9.26 12.67 9.35
C PHE A 467 8.66 11.56 10.19
N GLU A 468 7.94 11.96 11.21
CA GLU A 468 7.13 11.09 12.05
C GLU A 468 5.72 11.06 11.50
N TYR A 469 5.07 9.91 11.61
CA TYR A 469 3.73 9.71 11.08
C TYR A 469 2.80 9.09 12.12
N TRP A 470 1.73 9.80 12.42
CA TRP A 470 0.70 9.41 13.37
C TRP A 470 -0.60 9.14 12.64
N VAL A 471 -1.08 7.90 12.71
CA VAL A 471 -2.33 7.52 12.06
C VAL A 471 -3.45 7.46 13.09
N SER A 472 -4.53 8.20 12.82
CA SER A 472 -5.74 8.23 13.64
C SER A 472 -6.99 8.15 12.76
N LEU A 473 -8.15 8.21 13.40
CA LEU A 473 -9.45 8.41 12.75
C LEU A 473 -9.90 9.87 12.94
N LEU A 474 -10.61 10.40 11.95
CA LEU A 474 -11.28 11.70 11.96
C LEU A 474 -12.76 11.49 11.59
N PRO A 475 -13.73 12.05 12.31
CA PRO A 475 -15.14 11.97 11.90
C PRO A 475 -15.33 12.57 10.51
N GLN A 476 -16.04 11.87 9.63
CA GLN A 476 -16.23 12.29 8.24
C GLN A 476 -16.94 13.65 8.13
N SER A 477 -17.69 14.06 9.16
CA SER A 477 -18.34 15.38 9.24
C SER A 477 -17.37 16.57 9.34
N PHE A 478 -16.10 16.33 9.68
CA PHE A 478 -15.05 17.37 9.66
C PHE A 478 -14.36 17.49 8.31
N VAL A 479 -14.60 16.55 7.39
CA VAL A 479 -14.03 16.54 6.04
C VAL A 479 -14.94 17.33 5.11
N LYS A 480 -14.37 18.30 4.40
CA LYS A 480 -15.08 19.10 3.40
C LYS A 480 -14.62 18.69 2.01
N GLU A 481 -15.15 17.58 1.52
CA GLU A 481 -14.83 17.07 0.19
C GLU A 481 -15.50 17.94 -0.88
N ILE A 482 -14.72 18.37 -1.88
CA ILE A 482 -15.16 19.29 -2.93
C ILE A 482 -14.70 18.77 -4.29
N ALA A 483 -15.63 18.64 -5.22
CA ALA A 483 -15.37 18.36 -6.62
C ALA A 483 -15.37 19.67 -7.45
N HIS A 484 -14.23 20.01 -8.01
CA HIS A 484 -14.05 21.13 -8.94
C HIS A 484 -14.20 20.62 -10.37
N LEU A 485 -15.26 21.06 -11.06
CA LEU A 485 -15.62 20.56 -12.38
C LEU A 485 -14.88 21.32 -13.49
N HIS A 486 -14.78 20.69 -14.67
CA HIS A 486 -14.13 21.26 -15.86
C HIS A 486 -14.76 22.58 -16.35
N ASP A 487 -16.02 22.84 -16.03
CA ASP A 487 -16.77 24.05 -16.42
C ASP A 487 -16.71 25.16 -15.36
N GLY A 488 -15.88 25.01 -14.33
CA GLY A 488 -15.70 25.98 -13.25
C GLY A 488 -16.74 25.90 -12.13
N ARG A 489 -17.75 25.01 -12.25
CA ARG A 489 -18.64 24.72 -11.11
C ARG A 489 -17.87 24.00 -10.01
N VAL A 490 -18.32 24.23 -8.78
CA VAL A 490 -17.79 23.61 -7.57
C VAL A 490 -18.95 22.88 -6.90
N LEU A 491 -18.78 21.58 -6.65
CA LEU A 491 -19.78 20.74 -5.99
C LEU A 491 -19.23 20.28 -4.64
N GLU A 492 -19.98 20.54 -3.58
CA GLU A 492 -19.73 19.94 -2.28
C GLU A 492 -20.18 18.47 -2.31
N ILE A 493 -19.31 17.57 -1.88
CA ILE A 493 -19.61 16.15 -1.76
C ILE A 493 -20.03 15.90 -0.31
N PRO A 494 -21.30 15.54 -0.04
CA PRO A 494 -21.76 15.36 1.32
C PRO A 494 -21.10 14.14 1.97
N SER A 495 -20.82 14.23 3.27
CA SER A 495 -20.42 13.07 4.07
C SER A 495 -21.48 11.96 4.00
N PRO A 496 -21.10 10.68 4.21
CA PRO A 496 -22.06 9.57 4.20
C PRO A 496 -23.15 9.76 5.25
N SER A 497 -24.41 9.65 4.82
CA SER A 497 -25.56 9.75 5.71
C SER A 497 -25.92 8.40 6.36
N LEU A 498 -25.60 7.30 5.67
CA LEU A 498 -25.68 5.94 6.19
C LEU A 498 -24.28 5.48 6.59
N THR A 499 -24.06 5.30 7.89
CA THR A 499 -22.79 4.82 8.45
C THR A 499 -23.03 3.70 9.46
N GLN A 500 -21.99 2.92 9.73
CA GLN A 500 -22.00 1.86 10.74
C GLN A 500 -20.78 2.01 11.64
N GLU A 501 -20.97 1.94 12.96
CA GLU A 501 -19.85 1.87 13.89
C GLU A 501 -19.24 0.46 13.90
N PHE A 502 -17.91 0.41 13.95
CA PHE A 502 -17.15 -0.83 14.05
C PHE A 502 -16.30 -0.80 15.32
N PRO A 503 -16.04 -1.97 15.94
CA PRO A 503 -15.03 -2.08 16.98
C PRO A 503 -13.67 -1.57 16.47
N ARG A 504 -12.90 -0.94 17.36
CA ARG A 504 -11.56 -0.43 17.03
C ARG A 504 -10.64 -1.54 16.53
N GLU A 505 -10.64 -2.66 17.25
CA GLU A 505 -9.90 -3.86 16.89
C GLU A 505 -10.84 -4.88 16.26
N GLN A 506 -10.39 -5.54 15.20
CA GLN A 506 -11.14 -6.62 14.59
C GLN A 506 -11.05 -7.89 15.46
N PRO A 507 -12.00 -8.83 15.34
CA PRO A 507 -11.95 -10.08 16.09
C PRO A 507 -10.65 -10.84 15.83
N ASP A 508 -9.95 -11.21 16.90
CA ASP A 508 -8.75 -12.03 16.85
C ASP A 508 -9.11 -13.52 16.95
N GLN A 509 -8.34 -14.35 16.24
CA GLN A 509 -8.45 -15.81 16.26
C GLN A 509 -7.06 -16.39 16.54
N PRO A 510 -6.55 -16.33 17.79
CA PRO A 510 -5.16 -16.70 18.10
C PRO A 510 -4.80 -18.14 17.75
N TRP A 511 -5.81 -19.01 17.65
CA TRP A 511 -5.75 -20.37 17.12
C TRP A 511 -6.93 -20.61 16.17
N THR A 512 -6.81 -21.65 15.35
CA THR A 512 -7.93 -22.06 14.49
C THR A 512 -9.12 -22.55 15.31
N SER A 513 -10.33 -22.26 14.83
CA SER A 513 -11.58 -22.72 15.44
C SER A 513 -11.84 -24.22 15.21
N SER A 514 -11.09 -24.87 14.31
CA SER A 514 -11.25 -26.28 13.96
C SER A 514 -9.89 -26.98 13.83
N PRO A 515 -9.13 -27.13 14.92
CA PRO A 515 -7.81 -27.75 14.88
C PRO A 515 -7.92 -29.24 14.53
N VAL A 516 -6.96 -29.72 13.75
CA VAL A 516 -6.80 -31.14 13.44
C VAL A 516 -5.55 -31.70 14.11
N ASP A 517 -5.51 -33.01 14.36
CA ASP A 517 -4.29 -33.65 14.85
C ASP A 517 -3.26 -33.69 13.71
N LEU A 518 -2.18 -32.89 13.83
CA LEU A 518 -1.13 -32.78 12.82
C LEU A 518 -0.44 -34.14 12.52
N SER A 519 -0.47 -35.10 13.45
CA SER A 519 0.10 -36.43 13.21
C SER A 519 -0.69 -37.25 12.17
N THR A 520 -1.95 -36.88 11.91
CA THR A 520 -2.81 -37.56 10.91
C THR A 520 -2.35 -37.31 9.47
N PHE A 521 -1.47 -36.33 9.24
CA PHE A 521 -0.91 -36.05 7.92
C PHE A 521 0.24 -37.01 7.53
N GLY A 522 0.69 -37.85 8.45
CA GLY A 522 1.76 -38.82 8.23
C GLY A 522 3.13 -38.34 8.73
N PRO A 523 4.23 -38.97 8.30
CA PRO A 523 5.59 -38.57 8.67
C PRO A 523 5.92 -37.15 8.17
N THR A 524 6.81 -36.46 8.89
CA THR A 524 7.22 -35.08 8.60
C THR A 524 8.72 -34.96 8.42
N THR A 525 9.12 -33.96 7.65
CA THR A 525 10.50 -33.50 7.49
C THR A 525 10.62 -32.04 7.90
N ARG A 526 11.67 -31.73 8.68
CA ARG A 526 12.00 -30.34 9.06
C ARG A 526 12.56 -29.56 7.87
N ALA A 527 11.78 -28.65 7.30
CA ALA A 527 12.15 -27.89 6.10
C ALA A 527 11.56 -26.46 6.11
N PRO A 528 12.06 -25.54 5.26
CA PRO A 528 11.50 -24.19 5.13
C PRO A 528 10.00 -24.21 4.81
N LEU A 529 9.21 -23.45 5.57
CA LEU A 529 7.76 -23.30 5.40
C LEU A 529 7.40 -22.90 3.95
N GLY A 530 8.21 -22.04 3.35
CA GLY A 530 8.04 -21.52 1.99
C GLY A 530 8.12 -22.55 0.88
N TYR A 531 8.53 -23.79 1.16
CA TYR A 531 8.48 -24.88 0.19
C TYR A 531 7.05 -25.27 -0.19
N ILE A 532 6.09 -25.13 0.75
CA ILE A 532 4.67 -25.47 0.55
C ILE A 532 3.78 -24.23 0.62
N THR A 533 4.18 -23.21 1.38
CA THR A 533 3.36 -22.03 1.65
C THR A 533 3.80 -20.83 0.81
N LEU A 534 2.83 -20.28 0.08
CA LEU A 534 2.91 -18.96 -0.55
C LEU A 534 2.53 -17.89 0.48
N GLY A 535 2.84 -16.64 0.19
CA GLY A 535 2.40 -15.53 1.01
C GLY A 535 2.71 -14.16 0.45
N ARG A 536 2.27 -13.16 1.21
CA ARG A 536 2.57 -11.75 0.98
C ARG A 536 2.59 -11.02 2.33
N SER A 537 3.41 -9.97 2.41
CA SER A 537 3.43 -9.03 3.53
C SER A 537 3.61 -7.61 3.03
N GLY A 538 3.25 -6.65 3.87
CA GLY A 538 3.35 -5.22 3.60
C GLY A 538 3.11 -4.39 4.85
N ASP A 539 3.40 -3.10 4.77
CA ASP A 539 3.20 -2.14 5.84
C ASP A 539 1.77 -1.60 5.87
N LYS A 540 1.31 -1.19 7.05
CA LYS A 540 0.20 -0.24 7.17
C LYS A 540 0.50 0.67 8.34
N SER A 541 1.07 1.85 8.08
CA SER A 541 1.77 2.64 9.11
C SER A 541 2.89 1.82 9.75
N SER A 542 3.01 1.81 11.08
CA SER A 542 4.01 0.98 11.77
C SER A 542 3.62 -0.49 11.90
N ASN A 543 2.40 -0.88 11.51
CA ASN A 543 2.00 -2.30 11.48
C ASN A 543 2.59 -3.02 10.27
N ALA A 544 2.76 -4.33 10.38
CA ALA A 544 3.03 -5.22 9.25
C ALA A 544 1.93 -6.27 9.12
N ASN A 545 1.39 -6.47 7.92
CA ASN A 545 0.54 -7.60 7.61
C ASN A 545 1.35 -8.79 7.09
N LEU A 546 0.83 -9.99 7.28
CA LEU A 546 1.41 -11.24 6.77
C LEU A 546 0.29 -12.22 6.44
N GLY A 547 0.01 -12.39 5.15
CA GLY A 547 -0.85 -13.45 4.64
C GLY A 547 -0.05 -14.65 4.15
N LEU A 548 -0.42 -15.85 4.59
CA LEU A 548 0.20 -17.12 4.21
C LEU A 548 -0.89 -18.07 3.71
N PHE A 549 -0.68 -18.71 2.56
CA PHE A 549 -1.69 -19.54 1.91
C PHE A 549 -1.10 -20.72 1.14
N VAL A 550 -1.93 -21.72 0.86
CA VAL A 550 -1.53 -22.99 0.23
C VAL A 550 -2.25 -23.24 -1.11
N ARG A 551 -1.61 -24.04 -1.97
CA ARG A 551 -2.08 -24.32 -3.34
C ARG A 551 -3.15 -25.39 -3.36
N HIS A 552 -3.08 -26.36 -2.45
CA HIS A 552 -3.97 -27.51 -2.44
C HIS A 552 -4.95 -27.46 -1.26
N GLU A 553 -6.15 -28.00 -1.47
CA GLU A 553 -7.21 -28.01 -0.47
C GLU A 553 -6.84 -28.82 0.77
N ASP A 554 -6.15 -29.95 0.60
CA ASP A 554 -5.75 -30.83 1.70
C ASP A 554 -4.55 -30.32 2.53
N GLU A 555 -3.94 -29.21 2.12
CA GLU A 555 -2.90 -28.50 2.88
C GLU A 555 -3.50 -27.45 3.84
N TRP A 556 -4.77 -27.06 3.64
CA TRP A 556 -5.43 -25.99 4.38
C TRP A 556 -5.53 -26.28 5.88
N ASP A 557 -6.02 -27.47 6.23
CA ASP A 557 -6.18 -27.87 7.63
C ASP A 557 -4.84 -27.98 8.35
N TRP A 558 -3.78 -28.38 7.64
CA TRP A 558 -2.42 -28.37 8.18
C TRP A 558 -1.95 -26.94 8.45
N LEU A 559 -2.05 -26.04 7.46
CA LEU A 559 -1.58 -24.66 7.57
C LEU A 559 -2.26 -23.91 8.72
N ARG A 560 -3.59 -23.93 8.77
CA ARG A 560 -4.36 -23.17 9.77
C ARG A 560 -4.19 -23.71 11.19
N THR A 561 -3.94 -25.01 11.32
CA THR A 561 -3.65 -25.64 12.61
C THR A 561 -2.22 -25.32 13.07
N LEU A 562 -1.24 -25.36 12.16
CA LEU A 562 0.16 -25.06 12.46
C LEU A 562 0.35 -23.59 12.84
N LEU A 563 -0.20 -22.67 12.05
CA LEU A 563 0.07 -21.24 12.19
C LEU A 563 -0.88 -20.59 13.20
N SER A 564 -0.59 -20.74 14.49
CA SER A 564 -1.18 -19.95 15.57
C SER A 564 -0.40 -18.63 15.80
N THR A 565 -0.95 -17.72 16.60
CA THR A 565 -0.21 -16.52 17.05
C THR A 565 1.06 -16.89 17.82
N GLU A 566 1.01 -17.94 18.66
CA GLU A 566 2.17 -18.43 19.40
C GLU A 566 3.26 -18.97 18.46
N THR A 567 2.87 -19.80 17.48
CA THR A 567 3.80 -20.32 16.49
C THR A 567 4.44 -19.19 15.67
N LEU A 568 3.68 -18.16 15.29
CA LEU A 568 4.28 -17.02 14.59
C LEU A 568 5.33 -16.30 15.45
N ARG A 569 5.11 -16.13 16.76
CA ARG A 569 6.11 -15.56 17.67
C ARG A 569 7.40 -16.38 17.70
N ASP A 570 7.28 -17.70 17.77
CA ASP A 570 8.45 -18.59 17.71
C ASP A 570 9.21 -18.44 16.37
N LEU A 571 8.48 -18.29 15.27
CA LEU A 571 9.07 -18.09 13.93
C LEU A 571 9.76 -16.73 13.81
N LEU A 572 9.20 -15.66 14.37
CA LEU A 572 9.83 -14.33 14.43
C LEU A 572 11.16 -14.37 15.21
N GLY A 573 11.21 -15.12 16.31
CA GLY A 573 12.43 -15.27 17.12
C GLY A 573 12.88 -13.93 17.72
N LYS A 574 14.07 -13.45 17.35
CA LYS A 574 14.62 -12.19 17.90
C LYS A 574 13.84 -10.95 17.46
N ASP A 575 13.01 -11.08 16.41
CA ASP A 575 12.23 -9.98 15.86
C ASP A 575 10.84 -9.87 16.55
N ASP A 576 10.49 -10.78 17.46
CA ASP A 576 9.32 -10.61 18.32
C ASP A 576 9.60 -9.62 19.45
N ALA A 577 9.06 -8.42 19.33
CA ALA A 577 9.11 -7.38 20.36
C ALA A 577 8.02 -7.54 21.45
N GLY A 578 7.26 -8.64 21.46
CA GLY A 578 6.18 -8.88 22.42
C GLY A 578 4.95 -7.99 22.18
N ARG A 579 4.82 -7.41 20.99
CA ARG A 579 3.68 -6.58 20.58
C ARG A 579 2.46 -7.45 20.23
N GLN A 580 1.28 -6.83 20.16
CA GLN A 580 0.05 -7.52 19.78
C GLN A 580 0.15 -8.08 18.35
N ILE A 581 -0.39 -9.28 18.15
CA ILE A 581 -0.48 -9.95 16.86
C ILE A 581 -1.91 -10.45 16.73
N ASP A 582 -2.65 -9.90 15.77
CA ASP A 582 -4.00 -10.35 15.45
C ASP A 582 -3.92 -11.41 14.35
N ARG A 583 -4.81 -12.40 14.38
CA ARG A 583 -4.87 -13.50 13.42
C ARG A 583 -6.29 -13.70 12.93
N CYS A 584 -6.48 -13.92 11.63
CA CYS A 584 -7.75 -14.36 11.03
C CYS A 584 -7.55 -15.39 9.91
N GLU A 585 -8.65 -16.04 9.51
CA GLU A 585 -8.67 -17.09 8.48
C GLU A 585 -9.54 -16.67 7.29
N MET A 586 -9.09 -16.98 6.07
CA MET A 586 -9.86 -16.78 4.84
C MET A 586 -9.99 -18.12 4.10
N PRO A 587 -10.98 -18.95 4.45
CA PRO A 587 -11.03 -20.36 4.02
C PRO A 587 -11.13 -20.53 2.50
N ASN A 588 -11.87 -19.66 1.82
CA ASN A 588 -12.10 -19.75 0.37
C ASN A 588 -10.85 -19.48 -0.48
N ILE A 589 -9.80 -18.91 0.12
CA ILE A 589 -8.47 -18.76 -0.49
C ILE A 589 -7.38 -19.50 0.30
N ARG A 590 -7.77 -20.28 1.31
CA ARG A 590 -6.90 -21.11 2.17
C ARG A 590 -5.77 -20.31 2.80
N ALA A 591 -6.08 -19.11 3.29
CA ALA A 591 -5.11 -18.21 3.88
C ALA A 591 -5.28 -18.08 5.39
N VAL A 592 -4.15 -18.00 6.09
CA VAL A 592 -4.03 -17.49 7.45
C VAL A 592 -3.38 -16.12 7.35
N HIS A 593 -4.01 -15.12 7.94
CA HIS A 593 -3.53 -13.74 7.91
C HIS A 593 -3.19 -13.27 9.33
N PHE A 594 -2.10 -12.51 9.44
CA PHE A 594 -1.65 -11.90 10.67
C PHE A 594 -1.46 -10.40 10.52
N LEU A 595 -1.80 -9.64 11.55
CA LEU A 595 -1.47 -8.22 11.67
C LEU A 595 -0.57 -8.03 12.90
N LEU A 596 0.71 -7.78 12.64
CA LEU A 596 1.70 -7.50 13.69
C LEU A 596 1.68 -6.00 13.99
N LYS A 597 1.19 -5.64 15.18
CA LYS A 597 1.06 -4.24 15.58
C LYS A 597 2.44 -3.65 15.89
N ASP A 598 2.71 -2.47 15.34
CA ASP A 598 3.94 -1.71 15.63
C ASP A 598 5.25 -2.48 15.34
N HIS A 599 5.23 -3.39 14.35
CA HIS A 599 6.37 -4.24 13.99
C HIS A 599 7.49 -3.45 13.28
N LEU A 600 7.13 -2.38 12.56
CA LEU A 600 8.06 -1.58 11.76
C LEU A 600 8.62 -0.38 12.52
N ASP A 601 8.70 -0.48 13.86
CA ASP A 601 9.10 0.61 14.75
C ASP A 601 8.16 1.82 14.61
N ARG A 602 8.53 2.82 13.80
CA ARG A 602 7.74 4.04 13.53
C ARG A 602 7.31 4.17 12.06
N GLY A 603 7.32 3.06 11.33
CA GLY A 603 6.92 3.00 9.92
C GLY A 603 7.99 3.54 8.96
N PHE A 604 7.64 3.60 7.67
CA PHE A 604 8.60 3.80 6.56
C PHE A 604 9.56 4.98 6.74
N ASN A 605 9.05 6.13 7.21
CA ASN A 605 9.84 7.37 7.27
C ASN A 605 10.85 7.41 8.42
N ALA A 606 10.62 6.64 9.49
CA ALA A 606 11.35 6.77 10.75
C ALA A 606 11.99 5.47 11.26
N THR A 607 11.71 4.33 10.63
CA THR A 607 12.28 3.04 11.03
C THR A 607 13.81 3.03 10.97
N SER A 608 14.40 2.32 11.93
CA SER A 608 15.85 2.06 11.97
C SER A 608 16.26 0.74 11.29
N GLY A 609 15.29 -0.08 10.88
CA GLY A 609 15.51 -1.37 10.23
C GLY A 609 15.84 -1.26 8.73
N TYR A 610 16.01 -2.41 8.07
CA TYR A 610 16.11 -2.50 6.60
C TYR A 610 14.75 -2.64 5.93
N ASP A 611 13.84 -3.41 6.54
CA ASP A 611 12.50 -3.61 6.00
C ASP A 611 11.58 -2.47 6.42
N SER A 612 11.58 -1.40 5.64
CA SER A 612 10.75 -0.22 5.91
C SER A 612 9.31 -0.34 5.41
N LEU A 613 9.01 -1.37 4.62
CA LEU A 613 7.71 -1.61 3.98
C LEU A 613 7.06 -2.92 4.45
N GLY A 614 7.64 -3.61 5.43
CA GLY A 614 7.18 -4.94 5.87
C GLY A 614 7.19 -6.01 4.77
N LYS A 615 7.87 -5.77 3.64
CA LYS A 615 7.82 -6.63 2.44
C LYS A 615 8.74 -7.84 2.57
N ASN A 616 9.76 -7.78 3.44
CA ASN A 616 10.68 -8.89 3.68
C ASN A 616 10.12 -9.90 4.69
N LEU A 617 9.19 -9.47 5.57
CA LEU A 617 8.60 -10.29 6.63
C LEU A 617 8.09 -11.65 6.11
N CYS A 618 7.37 -11.67 4.98
CA CYS A 618 6.86 -12.92 4.41
C CYS A 618 7.99 -13.88 4.03
N GLU A 619 9.00 -13.40 3.30
CA GLU A 619 10.13 -14.24 2.88
C GLU A 619 10.97 -14.71 4.07
N TYR A 620 11.12 -13.87 5.11
CA TYR A 620 11.75 -14.27 6.36
C TYR A 620 10.99 -15.43 7.03
N ILE A 621 9.67 -15.31 7.19
CA ILE A 621 8.84 -16.36 7.79
C ILE A 621 8.82 -17.63 6.93
N ARG A 622 8.75 -17.50 5.60
CA ARG A 622 8.85 -18.62 4.66
C ARG A 622 10.20 -19.33 4.73
N ALA A 623 11.28 -18.65 5.07
CA ALA A 623 12.60 -19.27 5.27
C ALA A 623 12.70 -20.07 6.58
N LYS A 624 11.81 -19.85 7.56
CA LYS A 624 11.85 -20.58 8.83
C LYS A 624 11.46 -22.04 8.64
N HIS A 625 12.17 -22.91 9.35
CA HIS A 625 11.94 -24.34 9.27
C HIS A 625 10.81 -24.79 10.20
N VAL A 626 9.89 -25.62 9.69
CA VAL A 626 8.78 -26.25 10.43
C VAL A 626 8.71 -27.75 10.10
N GLU A 627 7.89 -28.51 10.83
CA GLU A 627 7.56 -29.90 10.46
C GLU A 627 6.57 -29.91 9.30
N ILE A 628 7.00 -30.36 8.12
CA ILE A 628 6.18 -30.44 6.92
C ILE A 628 5.86 -31.90 6.62
N PRO A 629 4.59 -32.29 6.47
CA PRO A 629 4.22 -33.64 6.03
C PRO A 629 4.89 -34.03 4.71
N ASP A 630 5.52 -35.21 4.69
CA ASP A 630 6.29 -35.69 3.53
C ASP A 630 5.43 -35.74 2.26
N LYS A 631 4.15 -36.11 2.40
CA LYS A 631 3.18 -36.14 1.29
C LYS A 631 3.00 -34.80 0.57
N PHE A 632 3.26 -33.67 1.24
CA PHE A 632 3.23 -32.35 0.63
C PHE A 632 4.55 -32.06 -0.10
N LEU A 633 5.68 -32.41 0.51
CA LEU A 633 7.01 -32.27 -0.11
C LEU A 633 7.17 -33.12 -1.37
N ASP A 634 6.55 -34.30 -1.41
CA ASP A 634 6.55 -35.22 -2.56
C ASP A 634 5.90 -34.61 -3.81
N ARG A 635 5.07 -33.56 -3.67
CA ARG A 635 4.47 -32.80 -4.80
C ARG A 635 5.43 -31.78 -5.41
N GLY A 636 6.62 -31.62 -4.83
CA GLY A 636 7.59 -30.60 -5.20
C GLY A 636 7.48 -29.34 -4.36
N ARG A 637 8.43 -28.43 -4.57
CA ARG A 637 8.60 -27.18 -3.82
C ARG A 637 8.23 -26.00 -4.72
N ILE A 638 7.75 -24.93 -4.10
CA ILE A 638 7.53 -23.63 -4.77
C ILE A 638 8.85 -23.05 -5.31
#